data_AF-A0A0N8PTN2-F1
#
_entry.id   AF-A0A0N8PTN2-F1
#
_cell.length_a   1.000
_cell.length_b   1.000
_cell.length_c   1.000
_cell.angle_alpha   90.00
_cell.angle_beta   90.00
_cell.angle_gamma   90.00
#
_symmetry.space_group_name_H-M   'P 1'
#
loop_
_entity.id
_entity.type
_entity.pdbx_description
1 polymer ?
#
loop_
_entity_poly.entity_id
_entity_poly.type
_entity_poly.pdbx_seq_one_letter_code
_entity_poly.pdbx_strand_id
1 'polypeptide(L)'
;NQLTQQSNRLFGDMKTLIVGGDVLSVPHINRVLRDNPGLSVVNGYGPTENTTFSTTHAIAGEQKEAVPIGRPIANSTAYVVDRAMKLQPVGAWGELIVGGDGVARGYLNRPELTAEKFIASPVREGERCYRTGDLARWRADGTLEYKGRIDEQVKIRGYRIELGEVETQLLRVEGVKEAVVIAREDEQGQKQLCAYFTAEGELSAGEARSVLSQELPGYMVPSYFVQVERIPLTPNGKVDRRALPVPEGSVQTGTEFVAPRTMLEVQLADIWKNVLELSAVGIKDNFFDLGGHSLRATNLVAIIQKELQKNVQLRDVFQHPTIEQLAQVIEAMEQTAYASISAAAESDHYPVSSAQKRMYLLQQFSGAGLSYNMPGVMKLEGPLDRARMEEAFRRLIARHETLRTSFDTVNGGEPVQRLHEDVRFSVEFMQAGEEEAAGLVQGFVRPFDLTQAPLFRVGLIENGQDRHILMFDMHHIISDGTSIGVLVQEFVRLYGREDLPPLAIQYKDYAVWQQGQKQSERYRRQENYWLDVFSRDLPVLDLPTDYARPAVRSFSGSVYEFVLDRGRSEGLRRLAAQSGTTLYMVLLAAYTALLGKYSGQEDIVVGTSIAGRPHADLGGLIGMFVNTLAIRNYPSGEKTFLDYLQDVREHALQAYENQDYPFEELVEKLNIPRDMSRNPLFDTLFVLQNTEQKEQRIAGLQLVPYPQEHTVSKFDLTLHASEEGETIGCGFEYATSLYKRETVERMAEHLIRLIDGIVADPQTTLSAIQIATPQEQAQIVERFNDTAADYPREQ
;
A
#
# COMPACT_ATOMS: atom_id res chain seq x y z
N ASN A 1 33.63 -10.87 -15.26
CA ASN A 1 33.95 -10.08 -14.06
C ASN A 1 35.45 -9.88 -13.88
N GLN A 2 36.25 -10.84 -13.39
CA GLN A 2 37.70 -10.61 -13.13
C GLN A 2 38.60 -10.57 -14.39
N LEU A 3 38.49 -11.53 -15.32
CA LEU A 3 39.36 -11.61 -16.51
C LEU A 3 39.30 -10.34 -17.40
N THR A 4 38.12 -9.72 -17.46
CA THR A 4 37.81 -8.44 -18.13
C THR A 4 38.44 -7.19 -17.50
N GLN A 5 39.21 -7.37 -16.42
CA GLN A 5 40.06 -6.36 -15.79
C GLN A 5 41.55 -6.62 -16.03
N GLN A 6 41.92 -7.83 -16.48
CA GLN A 6 43.32 -8.22 -16.74
C GLN A 6 43.72 -7.94 -18.20
N SER A 7 42.95 -8.44 -19.18
CA SER A 7 43.16 -8.12 -20.61
C SER A 7 41.97 -8.56 -21.47
N ASN A 8 41.39 -7.64 -22.24
CA ASN A 8 40.29 -8.00 -23.15
C ASN A 8 40.76 -8.73 -24.43
N ARG A 9 42.08 -8.73 -24.71
CA ARG A 9 42.65 -9.52 -25.82
C ARG A 9 42.53 -11.03 -25.62
N LEU A 10 42.25 -11.49 -24.40
CA LEU A 10 42.00 -12.90 -24.07
C LEU A 10 40.79 -13.49 -24.84
N PHE A 11 39.88 -12.65 -25.35
CA PHE A 11 38.68 -13.08 -26.05
C PHE A 11 38.78 -12.96 -27.58
N GLY A 12 39.87 -12.40 -28.12
CA GLY A 12 39.97 -11.99 -29.53
C GLY A 12 39.86 -13.12 -30.57
N ASP A 13 40.35 -14.31 -30.22
CA ASP A 13 40.27 -15.51 -31.07
C ASP A 13 39.06 -16.40 -30.74
N MET A 14 38.23 -16.03 -29.76
CA MET A 14 37.05 -16.80 -29.37
C MET A 14 35.86 -16.54 -30.30
N LYS A 15 35.14 -17.61 -30.68
CA LYS A 15 33.87 -17.51 -31.44
C LYS A 15 32.65 -17.44 -30.54
N THR A 16 32.69 -18.16 -29.42
CA THR A 16 31.60 -18.23 -28.44
C THR A 16 32.16 -18.17 -27.03
N LEU A 17 31.56 -17.34 -26.18
CA LEU A 17 31.86 -17.22 -24.76
C LEU A 17 30.59 -17.53 -23.96
N ILE A 18 30.56 -18.69 -23.29
CA ILE A 18 29.50 -19.04 -22.34
C ILE A 18 30.00 -18.63 -20.95
N VAL A 19 29.17 -17.92 -20.19
CA VAL A 19 29.47 -17.41 -18.84
C VAL A 19 28.29 -17.66 -17.90
N GLY A 20 28.56 -17.94 -16.63
CA GLY A 20 27.52 -18.28 -15.66
C GLY A 20 28.08 -18.57 -14.27
N GLY A 21 27.20 -18.97 -13.34
CA GLY A 21 27.54 -19.32 -11.96
C GLY A 21 27.63 -18.14 -10.97
N ASP A 22 27.52 -16.90 -11.46
CA ASP A 22 27.43 -15.66 -10.68
C ASP A 22 26.74 -14.59 -11.55
N VAL A 23 26.26 -13.50 -10.95
CA VAL A 23 25.55 -12.41 -11.65
C VAL A 23 26.48 -11.69 -12.65
N LEU A 24 26.03 -11.58 -13.90
CA LEU A 24 26.79 -10.90 -14.95
C LEU A 24 26.85 -9.39 -14.71
N SER A 25 28.07 -8.87 -14.59
CA SER A 25 28.30 -7.43 -14.42
C SER A 25 28.21 -6.71 -15.77
N VAL A 26 27.12 -5.95 -15.97
CA VAL A 26 26.82 -5.20 -17.22
C VAL A 26 28.01 -4.37 -17.74
N PRO A 27 28.73 -3.57 -16.92
CA PRO A 27 29.88 -2.79 -17.41
C PRO A 27 31.04 -3.64 -17.93
N HIS A 28 31.16 -4.89 -17.47
CA HIS A 28 32.18 -5.83 -17.95
C HIS A 28 31.74 -6.53 -19.23
N ILE A 29 30.48 -6.96 -19.35
CA ILE A 29 30.01 -7.68 -20.54
C ILE A 29 29.92 -6.75 -21.76
N ASN A 30 29.47 -5.51 -21.58
CA ASN A 30 29.47 -4.49 -22.62
C ASN A 30 30.88 -4.17 -23.13
N ARG A 31 31.89 -4.24 -22.24
CA ARG A 31 33.30 -4.06 -22.63
C ARG A 31 33.81 -5.21 -23.49
N VAL A 32 33.46 -6.45 -23.16
CA VAL A 32 33.77 -7.63 -24.00
C VAL A 32 33.15 -7.48 -25.38
N LEU A 33 31.87 -7.11 -25.46
CA LEU A 33 31.12 -6.98 -26.71
C LEU A 33 31.64 -5.85 -27.60
N ARG A 34 32.02 -4.69 -27.04
CA ARG A 34 32.65 -3.60 -27.80
C ARG A 34 34.02 -4.00 -28.36
N ASP A 35 34.85 -4.65 -27.55
CA ASP A 35 36.22 -4.97 -27.93
C ASP A 35 36.28 -6.22 -28.86
N ASN A 36 35.24 -7.05 -28.87
CA ASN A 36 35.15 -8.30 -29.63
C ASN A 36 33.79 -8.43 -30.36
N PRO A 37 33.47 -7.57 -31.34
CA PRO A 37 32.12 -7.49 -31.94
C PRO A 37 31.69 -8.73 -32.77
N GLY A 38 32.58 -9.69 -33.00
CA GLY A 38 32.27 -10.98 -33.62
C GLY A 38 32.03 -12.13 -32.63
N LEU A 39 32.12 -11.88 -31.32
CA LEU A 39 32.01 -12.90 -30.27
C LEU A 39 30.54 -13.14 -29.90
N SER A 40 30.07 -14.38 -30.06
CA SER A 40 28.77 -14.81 -29.54
C SER A 40 28.85 -15.00 -28.02
N VAL A 41 28.16 -14.17 -27.24
CA VAL A 41 28.16 -14.28 -25.77
C VAL A 41 26.84 -14.89 -25.29
N VAL A 42 26.92 -15.87 -24.39
CA VAL A 42 25.76 -16.56 -23.81
C VAL A 42 25.86 -16.53 -22.29
N ASN A 43 24.84 -15.99 -21.62
CA ASN A 43 24.62 -16.20 -20.19
C ASN A 43 24.03 -17.59 -19.97
N GLY A 44 24.56 -18.35 -19.02
CA GLY A 44 24.08 -19.66 -18.60
C GLY A 44 23.81 -19.68 -17.10
N TYR A 45 22.67 -20.24 -16.70
CA TYR A 45 22.30 -20.44 -15.31
C TYR A 45 21.89 -21.90 -15.09
N GLY A 46 22.34 -22.48 -13.98
CA GLY A 46 21.90 -23.78 -13.51
C GLY A 46 22.62 -24.16 -12.20
N PRO A 47 21.93 -24.85 -11.28
CA PRO A 47 22.59 -25.50 -10.16
C PRO A 47 23.38 -26.74 -10.63
N THR A 48 24.31 -27.22 -9.81
CA THR A 48 25.06 -28.47 -10.12
C THR A 48 24.11 -29.66 -10.22
N GLU A 49 23.05 -29.61 -9.43
CA GLU A 49 21.97 -30.56 -9.27
C GLU A 49 21.03 -30.68 -10.49
N ASN A 50 21.10 -29.73 -11.44
CA ASN A 50 20.46 -29.83 -12.76
C ASN A 50 21.48 -29.66 -13.90
N THR A 51 22.65 -30.29 -13.72
CA THR A 51 23.70 -30.53 -14.71
C THR A 51 24.19 -29.29 -15.48
N THR A 52 24.98 -28.47 -14.78
CA THR A 52 25.71 -27.28 -15.28
C THR A 52 24.84 -26.07 -15.65
N PHE A 53 23.98 -26.18 -16.66
CA PHE A 53 23.08 -25.10 -17.09
C PHE A 53 21.70 -25.65 -17.40
N SER A 54 20.68 -25.05 -16.79
CA SER A 54 19.27 -25.34 -17.02
C SER A 54 18.63 -24.33 -17.96
N THR A 55 19.11 -23.08 -17.96
CA THR A 55 18.63 -21.99 -18.83
C THR A 55 19.79 -21.24 -19.48
N THR A 56 19.55 -20.66 -20.67
CA THR A 56 20.53 -19.80 -21.35
C THR A 56 19.90 -18.57 -22.02
N HIS A 57 20.67 -17.48 -22.09
CA HIS A 57 20.32 -16.24 -22.79
C HIS A 57 21.45 -15.79 -23.73
N ALA A 58 21.17 -15.67 -25.03
CA ALA A 58 22.13 -15.14 -26.00
C ALA A 58 22.15 -13.60 -25.96
N ILE A 59 23.32 -13.02 -25.66
CA ILE A 59 23.49 -11.57 -25.47
C ILE A 59 23.74 -10.89 -26.81
N ALA A 60 22.69 -10.40 -27.45
CA ALA A 60 22.73 -9.87 -28.83
C ALA A 60 23.30 -8.44 -28.99
N GLY A 61 23.91 -7.86 -27.95
CA GLY A 61 24.46 -6.50 -27.98
C GLY A 61 24.69 -5.92 -26.58
N GLU A 62 25.11 -4.65 -26.51
CA GLU A 62 25.30 -3.96 -25.22
C GLU A 62 24.02 -3.93 -24.38
N GLN A 63 24.17 -4.28 -23.10
CA GLN A 63 23.08 -4.36 -22.12
C GLN A 63 22.96 -3.06 -21.33
N LYS A 64 21.74 -2.66 -20.97
CA LYS A 64 21.47 -1.47 -20.14
C LYS A 64 21.02 -1.82 -18.72
N GLU A 65 20.49 -3.02 -18.54
CA GLU A 65 19.85 -3.52 -17.32
C GLU A 65 20.43 -4.92 -17.00
N ALA A 66 19.96 -5.55 -15.91
CA ALA A 66 20.39 -6.89 -15.53
C ALA A 66 20.13 -7.91 -16.66
N VAL A 67 21.12 -8.78 -16.91
CA VAL A 67 21.04 -9.77 -18.01
C VAL A 67 20.14 -10.94 -17.58
N PRO A 68 19.10 -11.29 -18.35
CA PRO A 68 18.26 -12.46 -18.06
C PRO A 68 19.07 -13.76 -17.97
N ILE A 69 18.58 -14.70 -17.17
CA ILE A 69 19.06 -16.10 -17.19
C ILE A 69 18.44 -16.90 -18.35
N GLY A 70 17.41 -16.34 -19.01
CA GLY A 70 17.01 -16.72 -20.37
C GLY A 70 15.94 -17.79 -20.43
N ARG A 71 16.05 -18.72 -21.38
CA ARG A 71 15.06 -19.79 -21.59
C ARG A 71 15.61 -21.15 -21.18
N PRO A 72 14.77 -22.11 -20.75
CA PRO A 72 15.21 -23.48 -20.52
C PRO A 72 15.90 -24.08 -21.75
N ILE A 73 16.94 -24.88 -21.54
CA ILE A 73 17.64 -25.57 -22.63
C ILE A 73 16.87 -26.81 -23.10
N ALA A 74 17.34 -27.44 -24.17
CA ALA A 74 16.78 -28.69 -24.70
C ALA A 74 16.55 -29.74 -23.60
N ASN A 75 15.36 -30.33 -23.59
CA ASN A 75 14.84 -31.30 -22.62
C ASN A 75 14.91 -30.86 -21.14
N SER A 76 15.11 -29.58 -20.86
CA SER A 76 15.04 -29.00 -19.51
C SER A 76 13.77 -28.16 -19.37
N THR A 77 13.25 -28.09 -18.16
CA THR A 77 12.11 -27.23 -17.80
C THR A 77 12.49 -26.27 -16.68
N ALA A 78 11.73 -25.17 -16.58
CA ALA A 78 11.79 -24.25 -15.47
C ALA A 78 10.39 -23.72 -15.13
N TYR A 79 10.11 -23.60 -13.84
CA TYR A 79 8.87 -23.04 -13.33
C TYR A 79 9.19 -22.04 -12.21
N VAL A 80 8.45 -20.94 -12.16
CA VAL A 80 8.49 -19.97 -11.05
C VAL A 80 7.27 -20.26 -10.19
N VAL A 81 7.49 -20.55 -8.91
CA VAL A 81 6.42 -20.97 -7.99
C VAL A 81 6.37 -20.12 -6.72
N ASP A 82 5.19 -20.02 -6.11
CA ASP A 82 5.06 -19.47 -4.76
C ASP A 82 5.45 -20.50 -3.69
N ARG A 83 5.42 -20.10 -2.42
CA ARG A 83 5.82 -20.97 -1.29
C ARG A 83 4.94 -22.21 -1.11
N ALA A 84 3.75 -22.26 -1.73
CA ALA A 84 2.85 -23.41 -1.75
C ALA A 84 2.96 -24.20 -3.08
N MET A 85 4.06 -24.04 -3.81
CA MET A 85 4.37 -24.73 -5.07
C MET A 85 3.41 -24.39 -6.23
N LYS A 86 2.63 -23.30 -6.15
CA LYS A 86 1.74 -22.89 -7.23
C LYS A 86 2.46 -22.05 -8.28
N LEU A 87 2.12 -22.25 -9.55
CA LEU A 87 2.68 -21.46 -10.67
C LEU A 87 2.35 -19.97 -10.51
N GLN A 88 3.39 -19.13 -10.46
CA GLN A 88 3.27 -17.68 -10.46
C GLN A 88 2.95 -17.14 -11.87
N PRO A 89 2.20 -16.02 -11.97
CA PRO A 89 1.88 -15.38 -13.24
C PRO A 89 3.09 -14.70 -13.90
N VAL A 90 2.92 -14.27 -15.15
CA VAL A 90 3.95 -13.59 -15.93
C VAL A 90 4.22 -12.20 -15.36
N GLY A 91 5.39 -12.07 -14.72
CA GLY A 91 5.91 -10.86 -14.11
C GLY A 91 6.13 -10.98 -12.59
N ALA A 92 5.45 -11.90 -11.90
CA ALA A 92 5.58 -12.06 -10.45
C ALA A 92 6.86 -12.81 -10.03
N TRP A 93 7.39 -12.46 -8.86
CA TRP A 93 8.57 -13.13 -8.27
C TRP A 93 8.18 -14.43 -7.55
N GLY A 94 9.00 -15.47 -7.66
CA GLY A 94 8.82 -16.73 -6.94
C GLY A 94 10.09 -17.59 -6.94
N GLU A 95 10.05 -18.73 -6.24
CA GLU A 95 11.15 -19.69 -6.24
C GLU A 95 11.28 -20.33 -7.63
N LEU A 96 12.51 -20.37 -8.13
CA LEU A 96 12.84 -21.08 -9.35
C LEU A 96 12.99 -22.57 -9.06
N ILE A 97 12.17 -23.40 -9.69
CA ILE A 97 12.38 -24.85 -9.76
C ILE A 97 12.71 -25.25 -11.19
N VAL A 98 13.63 -26.20 -11.35
CA VAL A 98 14.13 -26.65 -12.66
C VAL A 98 13.96 -28.15 -12.82
N GLY A 99 13.56 -28.62 -14.00
CA GLY A 99 13.21 -30.00 -14.26
C GLY A 99 13.76 -30.52 -15.59
N GLY A 100 13.27 -31.70 -16.00
CA GLY A 100 13.66 -32.37 -17.24
C GLY A 100 14.89 -33.28 -17.12
N ASP A 101 15.48 -33.63 -18.27
CA ASP A 101 16.51 -34.69 -18.39
C ASP A 101 17.87 -34.30 -17.75
N GLY A 102 18.05 -33.03 -17.35
CA GLY A 102 19.23 -32.56 -16.62
C GLY A 102 19.27 -32.91 -15.12
N VAL A 103 18.14 -33.36 -14.53
CA VAL A 103 17.99 -33.44 -13.07
C VAL A 103 18.80 -34.61 -12.50
N ALA A 104 19.80 -34.30 -11.68
CA ALA A 104 20.71 -35.28 -11.11
C ALA A 104 19.99 -36.30 -10.21
N ARG A 105 20.60 -37.49 -10.06
CA ARG A 105 20.04 -38.56 -9.20
C ARG A 105 19.76 -38.09 -7.77
N GLY A 106 20.64 -37.26 -7.21
CA GLY A 106 20.53 -36.73 -5.85
C GLY A 106 21.90 -36.55 -5.19
N TYR A 107 21.90 -36.20 -3.91
CA TYR A 107 23.10 -36.04 -3.11
C TYR A 107 23.63 -37.40 -2.62
N LEU A 108 24.91 -37.67 -2.92
CA LEU A 108 25.58 -38.89 -2.46
C LEU A 108 25.50 -39.03 -0.94
N ASN A 109 24.99 -40.18 -0.48
CA ASN A 109 24.80 -40.53 0.94
C ASN A 109 23.94 -39.54 1.76
N ARG A 110 23.11 -38.71 1.10
CA ARG A 110 22.14 -37.80 1.76
C ARG A 110 20.73 -37.98 1.19
N PRO A 111 20.05 -39.10 1.48
CA PRO A 111 18.71 -39.38 0.94
C PRO A 111 17.66 -38.36 1.41
N GLU A 112 17.74 -37.89 2.65
CA GLU A 112 16.79 -36.89 3.18
C GLU A 112 16.87 -35.54 2.46
N LEU A 113 18.08 -34.99 2.31
CA LEU A 113 18.31 -33.74 1.58
C LEU A 113 17.98 -33.91 0.08
N THR A 114 18.14 -35.12 -0.45
CA THR A 114 17.67 -35.46 -1.80
C THR A 114 16.15 -35.38 -1.89
N ALA A 115 15.40 -35.95 -0.94
CA ALA A 115 13.94 -35.87 -0.92
C ALA A 115 13.42 -34.44 -0.65
N GLU A 116 14.18 -33.62 0.09
CA GLU A 116 13.85 -32.21 0.35
C GLU A 116 13.99 -31.32 -0.90
N LYS A 117 15.09 -31.49 -1.66
CA LYS A 117 15.40 -30.63 -2.81
C LYS A 117 14.92 -31.17 -4.16
N PHE A 118 14.88 -32.50 -4.35
CA PHE A 118 14.50 -33.14 -5.61
C PHE A 118 13.09 -33.71 -5.52
N ILE A 119 12.12 -32.84 -5.81
CA ILE A 119 10.68 -33.04 -5.65
C ILE A 119 10.02 -33.59 -6.93
N ALA A 120 8.78 -34.05 -6.83
CA ALA A 120 7.91 -34.18 -8.00
C ALA A 120 7.57 -32.79 -8.56
N SER A 121 7.38 -32.68 -9.87
CA SER A 121 6.92 -31.46 -10.52
C SER A 121 5.48 -31.13 -10.07
N PRO A 122 5.19 -29.88 -9.66
CA PRO A 122 3.81 -29.46 -9.39
C PRO A 122 3.03 -29.15 -10.67
N VAL A 123 3.62 -29.39 -11.85
CA VAL A 123 3.11 -28.96 -13.16
C VAL A 123 2.86 -30.14 -14.11
N ARG A 124 3.80 -31.07 -14.24
CA ARG A 124 3.72 -32.22 -15.15
C ARG A 124 3.80 -33.52 -14.37
N GLU A 125 2.80 -34.38 -14.50
CA GLU A 125 2.80 -35.69 -13.83
C GLU A 125 4.00 -36.55 -14.29
N GLY A 126 4.67 -37.21 -13.34
CA GLY A 126 5.85 -38.02 -13.59
C GLY A 126 7.17 -37.25 -13.80
N GLU A 127 7.13 -35.92 -13.99
CA GLU A 127 8.34 -35.09 -14.03
C GLU A 127 8.92 -34.91 -12.62
N ARG A 128 10.25 -34.85 -12.53
CA ARG A 128 11.00 -34.58 -11.30
C ARG A 128 11.72 -33.23 -11.45
N CYS A 129 11.69 -32.41 -10.41
CA CYS A 129 12.27 -31.07 -10.38
C CYS A 129 13.23 -30.92 -9.20
N TYR A 130 14.16 -29.97 -9.32
CA TYR A 130 15.07 -29.53 -8.27
C TYR A 130 14.72 -28.11 -7.81
N ARG A 131 14.62 -27.93 -6.48
CA ARG A 131 14.42 -26.64 -5.80
C ARG A 131 15.75 -25.89 -5.67
N THR A 132 15.90 -24.80 -6.41
CA THR A 132 17.15 -24.04 -6.48
C THR A 132 17.45 -23.26 -5.20
N GLY A 133 16.41 -22.76 -4.53
CA GLY A 133 16.54 -21.73 -3.49
C GLY A 133 16.78 -20.32 -4.04
N ASP A 134 16.66 -20.12 -5.36
CA ASP A 134 16.81 -18.84 -6.04
C ASP A 134 15.45 -18.20 -6.37
N LEU A 135 15.40 -16.87 -6.34
CA LEU A 135 14.24 -16.03 -6.61
C LEU A 135 14.28 -15.51 -8.07
N ALA A 136 13.24 -15.82 -8.85
CA ALA A 136 13.14 -15.48 -10.27
C ALA A 136 11.74 -14.99 -10.68
N ARG A 137 11.62 -14.39 -11.87
CA ARG A 137 10.32 -14.08 -12.53
C ARG A 137 10.35 -14.42 -14.02
N TRP A 138 9.19 -14.76 -14.59
CA TRP A 138 8.98 -14.81 -16.03
C TRP A 138 8.74 -13.40 -16.60
N ARG A 139 9.41 -13.06 -17.69
CA ARG A 139 9.11 -11.91 -18.55
C ARG A 139 8.14 -12.29 -19.66
N ALA A 140 7.40 -11.33 -20.21
CA ALA A 140 6.38 -11.56 -21.24
C ALA A 140 6.92 -12.12 -22.57
N ASP A 141 8.21 -11.94 -22.83
CA ASP A 141 8.92 -12.55 -23.98
C ASP A 141 9.30 -14.02 -23.74
N GLY A 142 8.95 -14.59 -22.59
CA GLY A 142 9.33 -15.95 -22.20
C GLY A 142 10.80 -16.09 -21.86
N THR A 143 11.42 -15.07 -21.26
CA THR A 143 12.74 -15.18 -20.61
C THR A 143 12.60 -15.10 -19.09
N LEU A 144 13.48 -15.80 -18.37
CA LEU A 144 13.59 -15.77 -16.92
C LEU A 144 14.61 -14.72 -16.48
N GLU A 145 14.27 -14.01 -15.40
CA GLU A 145 15.10 -13.01 -14.74
C GLU A 145 15.37 -13.45 -13.29
N TYR A 146 16.60 -13.27 -12.83
CA TYR A 146 17.11 -13.70 -11.52
C TYR A 146 17.32 -12.51 -10.59
N LYS A 147 17.03 -12.67 -9.29
CA LYS A 147 17.10 -11.61 -8.27
C LYS A 147 18.03 -11.92 -7.10
N GLY A 148 18.13 -13.17 -6.65
CA GLY A 148 18.96 -13.56 -5.51
C GLY A 148 18.58 -14.93 -4.94
N ARG A 149 19.10 -15.28 -3.76
CA ARG A 149 18.69 -16.46 -2.98
C ARG A 149 17.57 -16.14 -1.99
N ILE A 150 16.89 -17.19 -1.54
CA ILE A 150 15.78 -17.16 -0.59
C ILE A 150 16.24 -17.39 0.86
N ASP A 151 17.37 -18.08 1.08
CA ASP A 151 17.85 -18.53 2.39
C ASP A 151 19.02 -17.69 2.96
N GLU A 152 18.73 -16.86 3.95
CA GLU A 152 19.73 -16.02 4.63
C GLU A 152 20.45 -16.74 5.79
N GLN A 153 21.77 -16.51 5.89
CA GLN A 153 22.62 -17.05 6.97
C GLN A 153 22.62 -16.11 8.18
N VAL A 154 22.29 -16.65 9.36
CA VAL A 154 22.08 -15.84 10.57
C VAL A 154 23.39 -15.24 11.11
N LYS A 155 23.35 -13.95 11.44
CA LYS A 155 24.40 -13.22 12.17
C LYS A 155 23.86 -12.78 13.53
N ILE A 156 24.61 -13.06 14.59
CA ILE A 156 24.31 -12.68 15.98
C ILE A 156 25.44 -11.76 16.46
N ARG A 157 25.12 -10.52 16.86
CA ARG A 157 26.09 -9.53 17.37
C ARG A 157 27.32 -9.34 16.46
N GLY A 158 27.12 -9.41 15.14
CA GLY A 158 28.17 -9.30 14.12
C GLY A 158 28.88 -10.61 13.75
N TYR A 159 28.75 -11.66 14.55
CA TYR A 159 29.35 -12.98 14.30
C TYR A 159 28.37 -13.91 13.58
N ARG A 160 28.88 -14.76 12.69
CA ARG A 160 28.14 -15.88 12.11
C ARG A 160 28.22 -17.07 13.08
N ILE A 161 27.08 -17.67 13.42
CA ILE A 161 27.00 -18.78 14.38
C ILE A 161 26.24 -19.94 13.74
N GLU A 162 26.82 -21.15 13.82
CA GLU A 162 26.17 -22.38 13.39
C GLU A 162 25.50 -23.03 14.63
N LEU A 163 24.17 -22.98 14.72
CA LEU A 163 23.41 -23.23 15.97
C LEU A 163 23.66 -24.62 16.60
N GLY A 164 23.97 -25.63 15.77
CA GLY A 164 24.27 -27.00 16.23
C GLY A 164 25.52 -27.13 17.11
N GLU A 165 26.44 -26.16 17.07
CA GLU A 165 27.60 -26.11 17.97
C GLU A 165 27.16 -25.87 19.43
N VAL A 166 26.16 -25.00 19.62
CA VAL A 166 25.59 -24.69 20.94
C VAL A 166 24.69 -25.83 21.42
N GLU A 167 23.91 -26.45 20.52
CA GLU A 167 23.14 -27.68 20.81
C GLU A 167 24.09 -28.79 21.34
N THR A 168 25.24 -28.99 20.67
CA THR A 168 26.23 -30.03 21.03
C THR A 168 26.87 -29.84 22.40
N GLN A 169 27.12 -28.59 22.83
CA GLN A 169 27.67 -28.32 24.16
C GLN A 169 26.62 -28.40 25.27
N LEU A 170 25.36 -28.06 24.99
CA LEU A 170 24.27 -28.16 25.98
C LEU A 170 23.96 -29.63 26.33
N LEU A 171 24.12 -30.56 25.38
CA LEU A 171 24.07 -32.02 25.62
C LEU A 171 25.18 -32.57 26.52
N ARG A 172 26.17 -31.76 26.94
CA ARG A 172 27.23 -32.14 27.89
C ARG A 172 26.96 -31.68 29.32
N VAL A 173 25.91 -30.90 29.56
CA VAL A 173 25.49 -30.50 30.90
C VAL A 173 24.88 -31.72 31.61
N GLU A 174 25.31 -32.00 32.83
CA GLU A 174 24.88 -33.18 33.58
C GLU A 174 23.36 -33.22 33.74
N GLY A 175 22.74 -34.34 33.37
CA GLY A 175 21.29 -34.55 33.40
C GLY A 175 20.53 -34.12 32.14
N VAL A 176 21.13 -33.39 31.18
CA VAL A 176 20.47 -33.02 29.91
C VAL A 176 20.42 -34.21 28.94
N LYS A 177 19.30 -34.36 28.22
CA LYS A 177 19.04 -35.49 27.29
C LYS A 177 18.88 -35.07 25.83
N GLU A 178 18.13 -34.01 25.58
CA GLU A 178 17.90 -33.45 24.25
C GLU A 178 18.08 -31.94 24.32
N ALA A 179 18.62 -31.33 23.25
CA ALA A 179 18.87 -29.89 23.19
C ALA A 179 18.58 -29.36 21.78
N VAL A 180 17.95 -28.18 21.72
CA VAL A 180 17.62 -27.44 20.50
C VAL A 180 17.91 -25.97 20.74
N VAL A 181 18.64 -25.32 19.84
CA VAL A 181 18.96 -23.89 19.93
C VAL A 181 18.43 -23.19 18.69
N ILE A 182 17.70 -22.10 18.92
CA ILE A 182 17.16 -21.25 17.86
C ILE A 182 17.58 -19.79 18.11
N ALA A 183 17.74 -19.03 17.03
CA ALA A 183 17.69 -17.58 17.12
C ALA A 183 16.22 -17.15 17.15
N ARG A 184 15.83 -16.32 18.13
CA ARG A 184 14.60 -15.52 18.10
C ARG A 184 14.99 -14.05 18.24
N GLU A 185 14.25 -13.18 17.58
CA GLU A 185 14.37 -11.73 17.81
C GLU A 185 13.64 -11.37 19.11
N ASP A 186 14.21 -10.44 19.87
CA ASP A 186 13.53 -9.82 21.00
C ASP A 186 12.59 -8.69 20.54
N GLU A 187 11.92 -8.06 21.50
CA GLU A 187 11.02 -6.92 21.29
C GLU A 187 11.72 -5.68 20.70
N GLN A 188 13.05 -5.69 20.57
CA GLN A 188 13.89 -4.63 20.00
C GLN A 188 14.61 -5.08 18.71
N GLY A 189 14.22 -6.21 18.13
CA GLY A 189 14.78 -6.75 16.89
C GLY A 189 16.19 -7.34 17.01
N GLN A 190 16.78 -7.43 18.20
CA GLN A 190 18.07 -8.10 18.35
C GLN A 190 17.87 -9.62 18.31
N LYS A 191 18.55 -10.27 17.37
CA LYS A 191 18.61 -11.74 17.29
C LYS A 191 19.35 -12.28 18.53
N GLN A 192 18.61 -12.91 19.42
CA GLN A 192 19.08 -13.56 20.64
C GLN A 192 18.98 -15.09 20.50
N LEU A 193 19.86 -15.81 21.21
CA LEU A 193 19.84 -17.28 21.23
C LEU A 193 18.92 -17.80 22.34
N CYS A 194 18.01 -18.71 21.99
CA CYS A 194 17.10 -19.40 22.90
C CYS A 194 17.38 -20.90 22.87
N ALA A 195 17.70 -21.49 24.01
CA ALA A 195 17.91 -22.92 24.17
C ALA A 195 16.68 -23.59 24.80
N TYR A 196 16.24 -24.68 24.18
CA TYR A 196 15.19 -25.57 24.66
C TYR A 196 15.79 -26.94 24.90
N PHE A 197 15.52 -27.55 26.05
CA PHE A 197 16.15 -28.82 26.42
C PHE A 197 15.27 -29.67 27.35
N THR A 198 15.57 -30.97 27.38
CA THR A 198 14.98 -31.94 28.33
C THR A 198 16.04 -32.39 29.33
N ALA A 199 15.66 -32.65 30.58
CA ALA A 199 16.59 -33.08 31.63
C ALA A 199 15.94 -34.10 32.60
N GLU A 200 16.75 -34.83 33.36
CA GLU A 200 16.28 -35.87 34.33
C GLU A 200 15.62 -35.31 35.60
N GLY A 201 15.76 -34.01 35.86
CA GLY A 201 15.08 -33.25 36.92
C GLY A 201 14.96 -31.79 36.52
N GLU A 202 14.45 -30.93 37.39
CA GLU A 202 14.47 -29.48 37.16
C GLU A 202 15.94 -28.98 37.18
N LEU A 203 16.37 -28.36 36.07
CA LEU A 203 17.70 -27.77 35.90
C LEU A 203 17.54 -26.28 35.62
N SER A 204 18.13 -25.42 36.45
CA SER A 204 17.89 -23.99 36.32
C SER A 204 18.57 -23.37 35.09
N ALA A 205 17.96 -22.30 34.59
CA ALA A 205 18.52 -21.42 33.56
C ALA A 205 19.85 -20.73 33.98
N GLY A 206 20.27 -20.87 35.24
CA GLY A 206 21.57 -20.42 35.76
C GLY A 206 22.64 -21.51 35.64
N GLU A 207 22.32 -22.76 35.96
CA GLU A 207 23.27 -23.88 35.95
C GLU A 207 23.71 -24.25 34.53
N ALA A 208 22.76 -24.46 33.62
CA ALA A 208 23.05 -24.72 32.20
C ALA A 208 23.88 -23.60 31.55
N ARG A 209 23.59 -22.33 31.91
CA ARG A 209 24.34 -21.15 31.48
C ARG A 209 25.76 -21.14 32.04
N SER A 210 25.95 -21.52 33.30
CA SER A 210 27.25 -21.54 33.97
C SER A 210 28.22 -22.53 33.34
N VAL A 211 27.74 -23.72 32.96
CA VAL A 211 28.56 -24.74 32.26
C VAL A 211 28.89 -24.29 30.84
N LEU A 212 27.90 -23.84 30.06
CA LEU A 212 28.14 -23.34 28.69
C LEU A 212 29.12 -22.16 28.65
N SER A 213 29.12 -21.29 29.67
CA SER A 213 30.02 -20.13 29.74
C SER A 213 31.48 -20.47 30.06
N GLN A 214 31.80 -21.74 30.34
CA GLN A 214 33.18 -22.22 30.52
C GLN A 214 33.78 -22.73 29.20
N GLU A 215 32.95 -23.28 28.31
CA GLU A 215 33.36 -23.94 27.06
C GLU A 215 33.06 -23.11 25.79
N LEU A 216 32.15 -22.14 25.85
CA LEU A 216 31.76 -21.30 24.69
C LEU A 216 32.07 -19.80 24.90
N PRO A 217 32.42 -19.08 23.82
CA PRO A 217 32.45 -17.62 23.83
C PRO A 217 31.10 -17.02 24.23
N GLY A 218 31.10 -15.93 25.01
CA GLY A 218 29.88 -15.30 25.58
C GLY A 218 28.87 -14.72 24.57
N TYR A 219 29.13 -14.79 23.25
CA TYR A 219 28.16 -14.47 22.20
C TYR A 219 27.44 -15.71 21.64
N MET A 220 27.91 -16.92 21.94
CA MET A 220 27.27 -18.21 21.63
C MET A 220 26.42 -18.74 22.80
N VAL A 221 26.58 -18.19 24.02
CA VAL A 221 25.78 -18.58 25.19
C VAL A 221 24.33 -18.06 25.04
N PRO A 222 23.31 -18.92 25.17
CA PRO A 222 21.90 -18.51 25.09
C PRO A 222 21.48 -17.45 26.10
N SER A 223 20.62 -16.53 25.66
CA SER A 223 19.95 -15.56 26.53
C SER A 223 18.84 -16.22 27.35
N TYR A 224 18.06 -17.09 26.69
CA TYR A 224 16.92 -17.80 27.27
C TYR A 224 17.18 -19.31 27.32
N PHE A 225 16.73 -19.93 28.40
CA PHE A 225 16.81 -21.36 28.65
C PHE A 225 15.41 -21.83 29.08
N VAL A 226 14.80 -22.71 28.28
CA VAL A 226 13.45 -23.20 28.50
C VAL A 226 13.51 -24.72 28.60
N GLN A 227 13.45 -25.23 29.84
CA GLN A 227 13.25 -26.66 30.04
C GLN A 227 11.85 -27.05 29.57
N VAL A 228 11.75 -28.15 28.82
CA VAL A 228 10.50 -28.73 28.34
C VAL A 228 10.43 -30.20 28.73
N GLU A 229 9.23 -30.75 28.88
CA GLU A 229 9.04 -32.17 29.23
C GLU A 229 9.53 -33.13 28.10
N ARG A 230 9.45 -32.66 26.85
CA ARG A 230 9.96 -33.33 25.65
C ARG A 230 10.28 -32.27 24.59
N ILE A 231 11.29 -32.49 23.74
CA ILE A 231 11.40 -31.70 22.51
C ILE A 231 10.20 -32.08 21.61
N PRO A 232 9.42 -31.12 21.10
CA PRO A 232 8.35 -31.43 20.15
C PRO A 232 8.96 -31.93 18.83
N LEU A 233 8.43 -33.04 18.33
CA LEU A 233 8.82 -33.63 17.05
C LEU A 233 7.65 -33.57 16.06
N THR A 234 7.97 -33.21 14.83
CA THR A 234 7.08 -33.37 13.67
C THR A 234 6.72 -34.85 13.46
N PRO A 235 5.63 -35.16 12.72
CA PRO A 235 5.26 -36.55 12.38
C PRO A 235 6.36 -37.38 11.70
N ASN A 236 7.37 -36.72 11.11
CA ASN A 236 8.52 -37.33 10.46
C ASN A 236 9.73 -37.54 11.40
N GLY A 237 9.55 -37.38 12.72
CA GLY A 237 10.60 -37.58 13.74
C GLY A 237 11.65 -36.47 13.83
N LYS A 238 11.50 -35.37 13.08
CA LYS A 238 12.39 -34.21 13.13
C LYS A 238 11.87 -33.17 14.11
N VAL A 239 12.77 -32.46 14.79
CA VAL A 239 12.44 -31.37 15.73
C VAL A 239 11.51 -30.32 15.11
N ASP A 240 10.37 -30.09 15.75
CA ASP A 240 9.44 -29.02 15.41
C ASP A 240 9.85 -27.72 16.15
N ARG A 241 10.60 -26.87 15.45
CA ARG A 241 11.05 -25.58 15.99
C ARG A 241 9.93 -24.52 16.06
N ARG A 242 8.76 -24.74 15.45
CA ARG A 242 7.59 -23.84 15.54
C ARG A 242 6.75 -24.17 16.79
N ALA A 243 6.62 -25.44 17.16
CA ALA A 243 5.88 -25.91 18.34
C ALA A 243 6.56 -25.59 19.71
N LEU A 244 7.60 -24.76 19.73
CA LEU A 244 8.28 -24.29 20.95
C LEU A 244 7.57 -23.02 21.49
N PRO A 245 7.15 -22.95 22.77
CA PRO A 245 6.03 -22.09 23.26
C PRO A 245 6.08 -20.54 23.09
N VAL A 246 4.88 -19.91 23.13
CA VAL A 246 4.44 -18.49 22.82
C VAL A 246 3.00 -18.18 23.42
N PRO A 247 2.29 -17.01 23.25
CA PRO A 247 0.86 -16.70 23.70
C PRO A 247 -0.34 -16.52 22.66
N GLU A 248 -1.55 -16.00 23.06
CA GLU A 248 -2.92 -16.12 22.39
C GLU A 248 -3.95 -14.91 22.50
N GLY A 249 -5.14 -14.87 21.78
CA GLY A 249 -6.31 -13.92 21.97
C GLY A 249 -7.50 -13.91 20.90
N SER A 250 -8.74 -13.35 21.15
CA SER A 250 -9.92 -13.19 20.18
C SER A 250 -11.21 -12.36 20.63
N VAL A 251 -12.18 -11.97 19.72
CA VAL A 251 -13.46 -11.15 19.93
C VAL A 251 -14.63 -11.38 18.85
N GLN A 252 -15.94 -11.00 19.03
CA GLN A 252 -17.15 -11.25 18.11
C GLN A 252 -18.32 -10.16 17.96
N THR A 253 -19.61 -10.49 17.59
CA THR A 253 -20.75 -9.64 17.00
C THR A 253 -22.21 -9.88 17.61
N GLY A 254 -23.47 -9.48 17.18
CA GLY A 254 -24.21 -8.83 16.02
C GLY A 254 -25.79 -8.65 16.27
N THR A 255 -26.71 -8.16 15.35
CA THR A 255 -28.21 -7.90 15.63
C THR A 255 -29.30 -7.81 14.45
N GLU A 256 -30.57 -7.26 14.63
CA GLU A 256 -31.83 -7.33 13.76
C GLU A 256 -32.89 -6.14 13.86
N PHE A 257 -33.36 -5.42 12.82
CA PHE A 257 -34.26 -4.19 12.87
C PHE A 257 -35.36 -4.09 13.97
N VAL A 258 -35.35 -3.00 14.75
CA VAL A 258 -36.36 -2.60 15.75
C VAL A 258 -36.48 -1.05 15.80
N ALA A 259 -37.60 -0.47 16.24
CA ALA A 259 -37.76 1.00 16.36
C ALA A 259 -37.19 1.59 17.67
N PRO A 260 -36.76 2.87 17.72
CA PRO A 260 -36.30 3.54 18.94
C PRO A 260 -37.28 3.54 20.11
N ARG A 261 -36.77 3.34 21.32
CA ARG A 261 -37.50 3.14 22.58
C ARG A 261 -37.15 4.20 23.62
N THR A 262 -35.87 4.61 23.70
CA THR A 262 -35.38 5.65 24.60
C THR A 262 -35.15 6.98 23.88
N MET A 263 -35.04 8.09 24.63
CA MET A 263 -34.73 9.39 24.02
C MET A 263 -33.32 9.43 23.41
N LEU A 264 -32.35 8.72 24.01
CA LEU A 264 -31.01 8.58 23.46
C LEU A 264 -31.03 7.79 22.14
N GLU A 265 -31.79 6.70 22.07
CA GLU A 265 -31.98 5.94 20.83
C GLU A 265 -32.64 6.77 19.72
N VAL A 266 -33.57 7.68 20.06
CA VAL A 266 -34.16 8.64 19.12
C VAL A 266 -33.11 9.64 18.62
N GLN A 267 -32.34 10.26 19.50
CA GLN A 267 -31.28 11.20 19.12
C GLN A 267 -30.22 10.53 18.24
N LEU A 268 -29.79 9.33 18.59
CA LEU A 268 -28.84 8.55 17.77
C LEU A 268 -29.45 8.18 16.41
N ALA A 269 -30.73 7.81 16.34
CA ALA A 269 -31.40 7.54 15.07
C ALA A 269 -31.53 8.82 14.19
N ASP A 270 -31.76 9.99 14.80
CA ASP A 270 -31.75 11.28 14.08
C ASP A 270 -30.36 11.60 13.51
N ILE A 271 -29.30 11.45 14.31
CA ILE A 271 -27.92 11.63 13.85
C ILE A 271 -27.57 10.62 12.73
N TRP A 272 -27.95 9.34 12.87
CA TRP A 272 -27.65 8.30 11.88
C TRP A 272 -28.37 8.57 10.54
N LYS A 273 -29.64 8.97 10.57
CA LYS A 273 -30.37 9.39 9.35
C LYS A 273 -29.65 10.54 8.63
N ASN A 274 -29.18 11.54 9.38
CA ASN A 274 -28.45 12.69 8.82
C ASN A 274 -27.08 12.31 8.26
N VAL A 275 -26.37 11.35 8.88
CA VAL A 275 -25.01 10.91 8.44
C VAL A 275 -25.05 9.90 7.28
N LEU A 276 -26.08 9.05 7.24
CA LEU A 276 -26.26 8.00 6.22
C LEU A 276 -27.11 8.47 5.03
N GLU A 277 -27.80 9.62 5.16
CA GLU A 277 -28.80 10.18 4.24
C GLU A 277 -30.04 9.29 4.05
N LEU A 278 -30.49 8.68 5.15
CA LEU A 278 -31.61 7.73 5.18
C LEU A 278 -32.89 8.33 5.77
N SER A 279 -34.05 7.91 5.25
CA SER A 279 -35.37 8.35 5.74
C SER A 279 -35.78 7.72 7.08
N ALA A 280 -35.26 6.53 7.39
CA ALA A 280 -35.49 5.80 8.63
C ALA A 280 -34.27 4.90 8.95
N VAL A 281 -34.05 4.65 10.23
CA VAL A 281 -33.02 3.73 10.77
C VAL A 281 -33.62 3.02 11.99
N GLY A 282 -33.50 1.70 12.05
CA GLY A 282 -33.85 0.88 13.20
C GLY A 282 -32.70 0.76 14.19
N ILE A 283 -33.01 0.63 15.49
CA ILE A 283 -31.97 0.65 16.54
C ILE A 283 -31.02 -0.55 16.50
N LYS A 284 -31.43 -1.65 15.88
CA LYS A 284 -30.65 -2.86 15.72
C LYS A 284 -30.06 -3.00 14.31
N ASP A 285 -30.24 -1.99 13.46
CA ASP A 285 -29.61 -1.96 12.15
C ASP A 285 -28.12 -1.71 12.32
N ASN A 286 -27.30 -2.42 11.54
CA ASN A 286 -25.86 -2.27 11.53
C ASN A 286 -25.47 -1.04 10.70
N PHE A 287 -24.73 -0.12 11.30
CA PHE A 287 -24.22 1.11 10.66
C PHE A 287 -23.55 0.83 9.32
N PHE A 288 -22.75 -0.24 9.23
CA PHE A 288 -21.96 -0.57 8.05
C PHE A 288 -22.82 -1.25 6.96
N ASP A 289 -23.80 -2.07 7.36
CA ASP A 289 -24.76 -2.68 6.42
C ASP A 289 -25.71 -1.63 5.81
N LEU A 290 -25.94 -0.51 6.52
CA LEU A 290 -26.68 0.67 6.04
C LEU A 290 -25.85 1.64 5.17
N GLY A 291 -24.70 1.22 4.64
CA GLY A 291 -23.82 2.10 3.84
C GLY A 291 -23.02 3.09 4.67
N GLY A 292 -22.75 2.76 5.94
CA GLY A 292 -21.76 3.41 6.77
C GLY A 292 -20.35 2.93 6.43
N HIS A 293 -19.39 3.84 6.43
CA HIS A 293 -17.97 3.57 6.20
C HIS A 293 -17.13 4.52 7.08
N SER A 294 -15.81 4.30 7.20
CA SER A 294 -14.94 4.98 8.17
C SER A 294 -15.07 6.51 8.20
N LEU A 295 -15.29 7.15 7.05
CA LEU A 295 -15.51 8.60 6.96
C LEU A 295 -16.87 9.02 7.56
N ARG A 296 -17.97 8.33 7.20
CA ARG A 296 -19.29 8.54 7.81
C ARG A 296 -19.27 8.22 9.31
N ALA A 297 -18.55 7.20 9.75
CA ALA A 297 -18.40 6.86 11.17
C ALA A 297 -17.57 7.90 11.96
N THR A 298 -16.55 8.50 11.35
CA THR A 298 -15.80 9.62 11.95
C THR A 298 -16.69 10.87 12.09
N ASN A 299 -17.52 11.16 11.06
CA ASN A 299 -18.51 12.24 11.13
C ASN A 299 -19.59 11.98 12.20
N LEU A 300 -20.10 10.74 12.29
CA LEU A 300 -21.02 10.30 13.34
C LEU A 300 -20.46 10.57 14.74
N VAL A 301 -19.21 10.16 15.00
CA VAL A 301 -18.52 10.39 16.28
C VAL A 301 -18.42 11.89 16.59
N ALA A 302 -18.02 12.71 15.62
CA ALA A 302 -17.88 14.16 15.81
C ALA A 302 -19.22 14.84 16.11
N ILE A 303 -20.32 14.40 15.48
CA ILE A 303 -21.68 14.91 15.75
C ILE A 303 -22.18 14.44 17.12
N ILE A 304 -21.98 13.17 17.49
CA ILE A 304 -22.31 12.65 18.83
C ILE A 304 -21.58 13.43 19.92
N GLN A 305 -20.28 13.72 19.74
CA GLN A 305 -19.53 14.52 20.70
C GLN A 305 -20.11 15.93 20.85
N LYS A 306 -20.52 16.55 19.74
CA LYS A 306 -21.09 17.91 19.70
C LYS A 306 -22.49 18.01 20.31
N GLU A 307 -23.38 17.08 19.97
CA GLU A 307 -24.80 17.13 20.36
C GLU A 307 -25.08 16.46 21.71
N LEU A 308 -24.37 15.38 22.05
CA LEU A 308 -24.61 14.58 23.27
C LEU A 308 -23.55 14.80 24.36
N GLN A 309 -22.44 15.49 24.06
CA GLN A 309 -21.30 15.71 24.96
C GLN A 309 -20.68 14.39 25.46
N LYS A 310 -20.54 13.41 24.56
CA LYS A 310 -20.05 12.06 24.85
C LYS A 310 -18.91 11.72 23.89
N ASN A 311 -17.73 11.40 24.43
CA ASN A 311 -16.50 11.17 23.66
C ASN A 311 -16.39 9.72 23.14
N VAL A 312 -17.34 9.33 22.29
CA VAL A 312 -17.34 8.05 21.57
C VAL A 312 -16.10 7.95 20.69
N GLN A 313 -15.47 6.79 20.64
CA GLN A 313 -14.35 6.50 19.73
C GLN A 313 -14.85 5.77 18.47
N LEU A 314 -14.07 5.84 17.39
CA LEU A 314 -14.41 5.10 16.17
C LEU A 314 -14.49 3.57 16.42
N ARG A 315 -13.62 3.04 17.29
CA ARG A 315 -13.65 1.63 17.73
C ARG A 315 -14.99 1.26 18.35
N ASP A 316 -15.60 2.15 19.14
CA ASP A 316 -16.90 1.89 19.77
C ASP A 316 -17.99 1.67 18.72
N VAL A 317 -18.00 2.44 17.63
CA VAL A 317 -18.93 2.25 16.50
C VAL A 317 -18.70 0.91 15.78
N PHE A 318 -17.46 0.41 15.75
CA PHE A 318 -17.12 -0.90 15.15
C PHE A 318 -17.33 -2.11 16.09
N GLN A 319 -17.37 -1.89 17.41
CA GLN A 319 -17.66 -2.92 18.42
C GLN A 319 -19.16 -2.97 18.77
N HIS A 320 -19.84 -1.83 18.68
CA HIS A 320 -21.26 -1.64 18.94
C HIS A 320 -21.95 -1.07 17.70
N PRO A 321 -21.98 -1.82 16.57
CA PRO A 321 -22.40 -1.33 15.26
C PRO A 321 -23.90 -1.06 15.12
N THR A 322 -24.69 -1.12 16.20
CA THR A 322 -26.12 -0.83 16.22
C THR A 322 -26.43 0.22 17.29
N ILE A 323 -27.46 1.04 17.09
CA ILE A 323 -27.87 2.08 18.06
C ILE A 323 -28.24 1.46 19.42
N GLU A 324 -28.85 0.27 19.45
CA GLU A 324 -29.18 -0.47 20.69
C GLU A 324 -27.93 -0.76 21.52
N GLN A 325 -26.84 -1.17 20.87
CA GLN A 325 -25.56 -1.44 21.53
C GLN A 325 -24.82 -0.15 21.87
N LEU A 326 -24.80 0.82 20.95
CA LEU A 326 -24.08 2.08 21.10
C LEU A 326 -24.71 2.98 22.18
N ALA A 327 -26.05 2.97 22.32
CA ALA A 327 -26.76 3.67 23.38
C ALA A 327 -26.35 3.17 24.77
N GLN A 328 -26.21 1.85 24.97
CA GLN A 328 -25.79 1.27 26.25
C GLN A 328 -24.38 1.73 26.67
N VAL A 329 -23.47 1.84 25.69
CA VAL A 329 -22.12 2.38 25.92
C VAL A 329 -22.17 3.88 26.24
N ILE A 330 -22.95 4.65 25.48
CA ILE A 330 -23.09 6.09 25.67
C ILE A 330 -23.77 6.44 27.00
N GLU A 331 -24.71 5.64 27.51
CA GLU A 331 -25.30 5.84 28.84
C GLU A 331 -24.24 5.74 29.95
N ALA A 332 -23.30 4.80 29.85
CA ALA A 332 -22.25 4.56 30.83
C ALA A 332 -21.07 5.56 30.78
N MET A 333 -20.84 6.25 29.66
CA MET A 333 -19.77 7.25 29.52
C MET A 333 -20.00 8.50 30.38
N GLU A 334 -18.92 9.10 30.91
CA GLU A 334 -19.00 10.44 31.50
C GLU A 334 -19.25 11.53 30.43
N GLN A 335 -19.87 12.63 30.82
CA GLN A 335 -20.03 13.79 29.92
C GLN A 335 -18.70 14.50 29.72
N THR A 336 -18.22 14.51 28.48
CA THR A 336 -17.04 15.27 28.05
C THR A 336 -17.50 16.51 27.31
N ALA A 337 -17.31 17.69 27.91
CA ALA A 337 -17.74 18.95 27.32
C ALA A 337 -17.06 19.16 25.94
N TYR A 338 -17.87 19.37 24.90
CA TYR A 338 -17.39 19.73 23.57
C TYR A 338 -16.77 21.12 23.59
N ALA A 339 -15.45 21.19 23.44
CA ALA A 339 -14.72 22.44 23.30
C ALA A 339 -14.60 22.80 21.81
N SER A 340 -15.39 23.77 21.36
CA SER A 340 -15.25 24.35 20.02
C SER A 340 -13.85 24.93 19.80
N ILE A 341 -13.41 24.92 18.54
CA ILE A 341 -12.18 25.63 18.15
C ILE A 341 -12.44 27.12 18.33
N SER A 342 -11.62 27.80 19.13
CA SER A 342 -11.67 29.25 19.29
C SER A 342 -11.02 29.94 18.09
N ALA A 343 -11.57 31.08 17.67
CA ALA A 343 -10.90 31.97 16.73
C ALA A 343 -9.51 32.39 17.26
N ALA A 344 -8.53 32.43 16.37
CA ALA A 344 -7.17 32.88 16.70
C ALA A 344 -7.15 34.39 17.02
N ALA A 345 -6.24 34.79 17.90
CA ALA A 345 -5.94 36.21 18.10
C ALA A 345 -5.34 36.82 16.82
N GLU A 346 -5.64 38.09 16.55
CA GLU A 346 -5.14 38.80 15.37
C GLU A 346 -3.61 38.89 15.35
N SER A 347 -3.03 38.62 14.18
CA SER A 347 -1.58 38.58 13.94
C SER A 347 -1.27 38.86 12.46
N ASP A 348 -0.09 39.45 12.19
CA ASP A 348 0.45 39.69 10.84
C ASP A 348 0.69 38.39 10.03
N HIS A 349 0.74 37.26 10.73
CA HIS A 349 0.93 35.92 10.17
C HIS A 349 0.47 34.84 11.16
N TYR A 350 0.09 33.68 10.63
CA TYR A 350 -0.38 32.53 11.40
C TYR A 350 0.49 31.30 11.10
N PRO A 351 0.68 30.36 12.03
CA PRO A 351 1.40 29.12 11.72
C PRO A 351 0.69 28.33 10.62
N VAL A 352 1.46 27.56 9.84
CA VAL A 352 0.89 26.54 8.96
C VAL A 352 0.43 25.31 9.79
N SER A 353 -0.54 24.57 9.27
CA SER A 353 -0.80 23.19 9.72
C SER A 353 0.35 22.26 9.29
N SER A 354 0.48 21.08 9.89
CA SER A 354 1.53 20.13 9.47
C SER A 354 1.33 19.64 8.02
N ALA A 355 0.08 19.47 7.57
CA ALA A 355 -0.23 19.16 6.18
C ALA A 355 0.16 20.31 5.21
N GLN A 356 -0.03 21.57 5.60
CA GLN A 356 0.46 22.71 4.84
C GLN A 356 1.99 22.81 4.81
N LYS A 357 2.68 22.54 5.95
CA LYS A 357 4.15 22.44 6.01
C LYS A 357 4.67 21.47 4.95
N ARG A 358 4.02 20.30 4.80
CA ARG A 358 4.34 19.32 3.73
C ARG A 358 4.17 19.90 2.33
N MET A 359 2.99 20.44 2.02
CA MET A 359 2.72 20.97 0.67
C MET A 359 3.68 22.09 0.29
N TYR A 360 4.03 22.96 1.25
CA TYR A 360 5.04 24.00 1.07
C TYR A 360 6.42 23.42 0.75
N LEU A 361 6.88 22.42 1.52
CA LEU A 361 8.18 21.76 1.31
C LEU A 361 8.24 20.97 0.00
N LEU A 362 7.15 20.32 -0.40
CA LEU A 362 7.09 19.54 -1.66
C LEU A 362 7.14 20.44 -2.90
N GLN A 363 6.52 21.63 -2.86
CA GLN A 363 6.55 22.61 -3.95
C GLN A 363 7.97 23.16 -4.22
N GLN A 364 8.88 23.08 -3.24
CA GLN A 364 10.30 23.46 -3.41
C GLN A 364 11.13 22.43 -4.20
N PHE A 365 10.58 21.26 -4.56
CA PHE A 365 11.32 20.23 -5.31
C PHE A 365 11.13 20.36 -6.83
N SER A 366 12.26 20.31 -7.56
CA SER A 366 12.31 20.37 -9.02
C SER A 366 11.36 19.37 -9.67
N GLY A 367 10.43 19.86 -10.49
CA GLY A 367 9.44 19.04 -11.20
C GLY A 367 8.09 18.86 -10.48
N ALA A 368 7.93 19.30 -9.22
CA ALA A 368 6.67 19.19 -8.48
C ALA A 368 5.60 20.22 -8.86
N GLY A 369 5.96 21.25 -9.66
CA GLY A 369 5.19 22.50 -9.79
C GLY A 369 3.78 22.44 -10.40
N LEU A 370 3.34 21.28 -10.90
CA LEU A 370 1.95 20.99 -11.27
C LEU A 370 1.35 19.82 -10.46
N SER A 371 2.17 19.03 -9.76
CA SER A 371 1.77 17.79 -9.11
C SER A 371 0.83 18.01 -7.90
N TYR A 372 0.74 19.25 -7.42
CA TYR A 372 -0.11 19.68 -6.30
C TYR A 372 -1.15 20.74 -6.72
N ASN A 373 -1.43 20.84 -8.02
CA ASN A 373 -2.66 21.45 -8.52
C ASN A 373 -3.85 20.51 -8.26
N MET A 374 -5.03 21.11 -8.08
CA MET A 374 -6.31 20.47 -7.86
C MET A 374 -7.30 21.02 -8.89
N PRO A 375 -7.16 20.65 -10.19
CA PRO A 375 -8.09 21.07 -11.22
C PRO A 375 -9.44 20.37 -11.05
N GLY A 376 -10.51 21.05 -11.48
CA GLY A 376 -11.83 20.47 -11.65
C GLY A 376 -12.54 21.10 -12.84
N VAL A 377 -13.21 20.28 -13.63
CA VAL A 377 -13.83 20.70 -14.90
C VAL A 377 -15.25 20.15 -15.01
N MET A 378 -16.18 21.02 -15.40
CA MET A 378 -17.62 20.72 -15.50
C MET A 378 -18.19 21.23 -16.81
N LYS A 379 -19.08 20.46 -17.41
CA LYS A 379 -19.99 20.93 -18.45
C LYS A 379 -21.14 21.70 -17.79
N LEU A 380 -21.50 22.83 -18.38
CA LEU A 380 -22.62 23.69 -18.00
C LEU A 380 -23.57 23.84 -19.18
N GLU A 381 -24.74 23.21 -19.08
CA GLU A 381 -25.79 23.30 -20.10
C GLU A 381 -26.97 24.12 -19.57
N GLY A 382 -27.39 25.13 -20.33
CA GLY A 382 -28.45 26.08 -19.95
C GLY A 382 -27.99 27.56 -19.91
N PRO A 383 -28.90 28.49 -19.58
CA PRO A 383 -28.66 29.93 -19.70
C PRO A 383 -27.77 30.47 -18.57
N LEU A 384 -26.50 30.73 -18.88
CA LEU A 384 -25.49 31.16 -17.91
C LEU A 384 -25.35 32.69 -17.82
N ASP A 385 -25.80 33.27 -16.71
CA ASP A 385 -25.43 34.64 -16.32
C ASP A 385 -23.97 34.66 -15.84
N ARG A 386 -23.05 35.13 -16.69
CA ARG A 386 -21.60 35.21 -16.43
C ARG A 386 -21.24 36.17 -15.28
N ALA A 387 -21.95 37.29 -15.16
CA ALA A 387 -21.66 38.29 -14.14
C ALA A 387 -22.02 37.76 -12.74
N ARG A 388 -23.16 37.06 -12.64
CA ARG A 388 -23.60 36.33 -11.44
C ARG A 388 -22.68 35.16 -11.08
N MET A 389 -22.03 34.52 -12.06
CA MET A 389 -21.01 33.50 -11.82
C MET A 389 -19.75 34.10 -11.21
N GLU A 390 -19.21 35.17 -11.80
CA GLU A 390 -17.99 35.82 -11.27
C GLU A 390 -18.24 36.40 -9.87
N GLU A 391 -19.43 36.98 -9.63
CA GLU A 391 -19.83 37.46 -8.30
C GLU A 391 -19.97 36.32 -7.27
N ALA A 392 -20.52 35.16 -7.66
CA ALA A 392 -20.58 34.00 -6.76
C ALA A 392 -19.16 33.55 -6.32
N PHE A 393 -18.19 33.57 -7.23
CA PHE A 393 -16.78 33.29 -6.88
C PHE A 393 -16.14 34.39 -6.02
N ARG A 394 -16.43 35.68 -6.25
CA ARG A 394 -15.99 36.76 -5.34
C ARG A 394 -16.54 36.57 -3.93
N ARG A 395 -17.83 36.22 -3.79
CA ARG A 395 -18.46 35.92 -2.49
C ARG A 395 -17.82 34.71 -1.80
N LEU A 396 -17.41 33.67 -2.53
CA LEU A 396 -16.63 32.56 -1.99
C LEU A 396 -15.26 33.01 -1.45
N ILE A 397 -14.52 33.79 -2.23
CA ILE A 397 -13.17 34.28 -1.88
C ILE A 397 -13.19 35.19 -0.65
N ALA A 398 -14.21 36.05 -0.52
CA ALA A 398 -14.41 36.87 0.67
C ALA A 398 -14.75 36.01 1.91
N ARG A 399 -15.52 34.93 1.72
CA ARG A 399 -16.06 34.04 2.77
C ARG A 399 -15.03 33.07 3.36
N HIS A 400 -14.19 32.46 2.53
CA HIS A 400 -13.19 31.46 2.95
C HIS A 400 -11.80 32.08 2.93
N GLU A 401 -11.23 32.35 4.12
CA GLU A 401 -9.97 33.09 4.19
C GLU A 401 -8.81 32.40 3.47
N THR A 402 -8.82 31.07 3.38
CA THR A 402 -7.80 30.29 2.67
C THR A 402 -7.71 30.62 1.18
N LEU A 403 -8.81 31.04 0.55
CA LEU A 403 -8.81 31.48 -0.86
C LEU A 403 -8.06 32.81 -1.05
N ARG A 404 -7.96 33.62 0.01
CA ARG A 404 -7.21 34.88 0.11
C ARG A 404 -5.99 34.77 1.05
N THR A 405 -5.43 33.56 1.20
CA THR A 405 -4.17 33.30 1.92
C THR A 405 -3.02 33.09 0.94
N SER A 406 -1.84 33.62 1.28
CA SER A 406 -0.56 33.19 0.70
C SER A 406 0.42 32.71 1.78
N PHE A 407 1.55 32.15 1.36
CA PHE A 407 2.54 31.51 2.21
C PHE A 407 3.90 32.17 2.06
N ASP A 408 4.55 32.43 3.18
CA ASP A 408 5.84 33.12 3.29
C ASP A 408 6.70 32.43 4.36
N THR A 409 7.95 32.85 4.56
CA THR A 409 8.82 32.32 5.61
C THR A 409 9.28 33.39 6.61
N VAL A 410 9.29 33.03 7.89
CA VAL A 410 9.85 33.84 9.00
C VAL A 410 11.05 33.13 9.64
N ASN A 411 11.72 33.80 10.58
CA ASN A 411 12.73 33.21 11.47
C ASN A 411 13.90 32.44 10.81
N GLY A 412 14.16 32.70 9.52
CA GLY A 412 15.21 32.02 8.74
C GLY A 412 14.75 30.79 7.94
N GLY A 413 13.44 30.51 7.86
CA GLY A 413 12.89 29.48 6.97
C GLY A 413 11.58 28.81 7.40
N GLU A 414 10.96 29.25 8.50
CA GLU A 414 9.72 28.65 9.00
C GLU A 414 8.51 29.12 8.18
N PRO A 415 7.75 28.22 7.50
CA PRO A 415 6.63 28.62 6.67
C PRO A 415 5.42 29.08 7.50
N VAL A 416 4.78 30.17 7.05
CA VAL A 416 3.63 30.80 7.72
C VAL A 416 2.55 31.20 6.71
N GLN A 417 1.30 31.29 7.19
CA GLN A 417 0.16 31.79 6.45
C GLN A 417 0.05 33.32 6.60
N ARG A 418 -0.11 34.04 5.48
CA ARG A 418 -0.49 35.46 5.43
C ARG A 418 -1.86 35.61 4.80
N LEU A 419 -2.77 36.30 5.49
CA LEU A 419 -4.11 36.57 4.99
C LEU A 419 -4.15 37.98 4.39
N HIS A 420 -4.78 38.11 3.23
CA HIS A 420 -5.01 39.38 2.55
C HIS A 420 -6.49 39.77 2.72
N GLU A 421 -6.80 41.05 2.98
CA GLU A 421 -8.19 41.51 3.17
C GLU A 421 -9.04 41.31 1.90
N ASP A 422 -8.45 41.63 0.74
CA ASP A 422 -9.02 41.46 -0.60
C ASP A 422 -7.93 40.96 -1.56
N VAL A 423 -8.32 40.29 -2.65
CA VAL A 423 -7.41 39.72 -3.66
C VAL A 423 -7.99 39.90 -5.06
N ARG A 424 -7.13 40.19 -6.04
CA ARG A 424 -7.56 40.45 -7.42
C ARG A 424 -8.05 39.15 -8.08
N PHE A 425 -9.34 39.09 -8.38
CA PHE A 425 -9.99 37.95 -9.01
C PHE A 425 -10.93 38.35 -10.17
N SER A 426 -10.87 37.56 -11.25
CA SER A 426 -11.72 37.62 -12.44
C SER A 426 -11.75 36.25 -13.11
N VAL A 427 -12.83 35.89 -13.79
CA VAL A 427 -12.93 34.63 -14.55
C VAL A 427 -12.24 34.76 -15.91
N GLU A 428 -11.45 33.75 -16.28
CA GLU A 428 -10.80 33.64 -17.59
C GLU A 428 -11.82 33.20 -18.66
N PHE A 429 -12.48 34.16 -19.30
CA PHE A 429 -13.46 33.89 -20.35
C PHE A 429 -12.79 33.55 -21.69
N MET A 430 -13.20 32.44 -22.29
CA MET A 430 -12.70 31.87 -23.55
C MET A 430 -13.88 31.42 -24.43
N GLN A 431 -13.64 31.28 -25.73
CA GLN A 431 -14.61 30.77 -26.71
C GLN A 431 -13.88 29.85 -27.68
N ALA A 432 -14.41 28.65 -27.93
CA ALA A 432 -13.71 27.62 -28.71
C ALA A 432 -14.68 26.61 -29.36
N GLY A 433 -14.26 25.97 -30.45
CA GLY A 433 -14.93 24.78 -30.97
C GLY A 433 -14.78 23.57 -30.04
N GLU A 434 -15.60 22.53 -30.25
CA GLU A 434 -15.52 21.29 -29.44
C GLU A 434 -14.14 20.61 -29.54
N GLU A 435 -13.51 20.64 -30.72
CA GLU A 435 -12.16 20.09 -30.95
C GLU A 435 -11.06 20.91 -30.26
N GLU A 436 -11.22 22.24 -30.20
CA GLU A 436 -10.24 23.17 -29.61
C GLU A 436 -10.33 23.20 -28.07
N ALA A 437 -11.54 23.01 -27.52
CA ALA A 437 -11.80 23.09 -26.09
C ALA A 437 -10.97 22.11 -25.25
N ALA A 438 -10.67 20.91 -25.77
CA ALA A 438 -9.82 19.93 -25.09
C ALA A 438 -8.39 20.45 -24.86
N GLY A 439 -7.81 21.16 -25.84
CA GLY A 439 -6.50 21.79 -25.72
C GLY A 439 -6.47 22.95 -24.72
N LEU A 440 -7.56 23.73 -24.64
CA LEU A 440 -7.71 24.77 -23.62
C LEU A 440 -7.87 24.18 -22.21
N VAL A 441 -8.61 23.08 -22.05
CA VAL A 441 -8.74 22.36 -20.78
C VAL A 441 -7.38 21.85 -20.29
N GLN A 442 -6.58 21.25 -21.17
CA GLN A 442 -5.22 20.82 -20.83
C GLN A 442 -4.28 22.02 -20.53
N GLY A 443 -4.40 23.12 -21.26
CA GLY A 443 -3.56 24.31 -21.10
C GLY A 443 -3.94 25.24 -19.94
N PHE A 444 -5.09 25.05 -19.29
CA PHE A 444 -5.55 25.91 -18.20
C PHE A 444 -4.73 25.74 -16.90
N VAL A 445 -4.32 24.50 -16.62
CA VAL A 445 -3.58 24.11 -15.40
C VAL A 445 -2.13 24.56 -15.50
N ARG A 446 -1.68 25.34 -14.52
CA ARG A 446 -0.36 26.00 -14.53
C ARG A 446 0.19 26.17 -13.11
N PRO A 447 1.50 26.41 -12.89
CA PRO A 447 2.04 26.47 -11.54
C PRO A 447 1.41 27.59 -10.70
N PHE A 448 1.47 27.44 -9.38
CA PHE A 448 1.15 28.49 -8.42
C PHE A 448 2.44 28.96 -7.72
N ASP A 449 2.63 30.27 -7.63
CA ASP A 449 3.57 30.89 -6.69
C ASP A 449 2.86 31.01 -5.35
N LEU A 450 3.32 30.26 -4.34
CA LEU A 450 2.66 30.21 -3.03
C LEU A 450 2.69 31.55 -2.29
N THR A 451 3.56 32.50 -2.67
CA THR A 451 3.64 33.83 -2.07
C THR A 451 2.53 34.77 -2.53
N GLN A 452 1.84 34.46 -3.64
CA GLN A 452 0.84 35.33 -4.27
C GLN A 452 -0.58 34.76 -4.13
N ALA A 453 -1.46 35.46 -3.42
CA ALA A 453 -2.89 35.13 -3.37
C ALA A 453 -3.65 35.78 -4.56
N PRO A 454 -4.71 35.15 -5.09
CA PRO A 454 -5.31 33.88 -4.65
C PRO A 454 -4.60 32.65 -5.24
N LEU A 455 -4.50 31.57 -4.45
CA LEU A 455 -4.04 30.26 -4.93
C LEU A 455 -5.18 29.44 -5.59
N PHE A 456 -6.05 30.17 -6.30
CA PHE A 456 -7.28 29.71 -6.94
C PHE A 456 -7.52 30.51 -8.22
N ARG A 457 -7.92 29.82 -9.30
CA ARG A 457 -8.27 30.43 -10.60
C ARG A 457 -9.49 29.74 -11.19
N VAL A 458 -10.25 30.47 -12.02
CA VAL A 458 -11.46 29.99 -12.69
C VAL A 458 -11.44 30.44 -14.14
N GLY A 459 -11.78 29.55 -15.06
CA GLY A 459 -11.96 29.83 -16.48
C GLY A 459 -13.29 29.29 -17.00
N LEU A 460 -13.81 29.89 -18.06
CA LEU A 460 -15.06 29.48 -18.70
C LEU A 460 -14.86 29.48 -20.22
N ILE A 461 -14.94 28.31 -20.85
CA ILE A 461 -14.96 28.17 -22.30
C ILE A 461 -16.41 28.11 -22.76
N GLU A 462 -16.82 28.97 -23.68
CA GLU A 462 -18.09 28.82 -24.40
C GLU A 462 -17.90 27.90 -25.59
N ASN A 463 -18.63 26.77 -25.63
CA ASN A 463 -18.53 25.74 -26.67
C ASN A 463 -19.85 25.51 -27.43
N GLY A 464 -20.82 26.41 -27.31
CA GLY A 464 -22.03 26.43 -28.13
C GLY A 464 -23.07 27.44 -27.61
N GLN A 465 -24.25 27.45 -28.23
CA GLN A 465 -25.39 28.13 -27.62
C GLN A 465 -25.79 27.39 -26.35
N ASP A 466 -25.89 28.09 -25.22
CA ASP A 466 -26.27 27.56 -23.91
C ASP A 466 -25.41 26.34 -23.46
N ARG A 467 -24.17 26.23 -23.95
CA ARG A 467 -23.19 25.19 -23.57
C ARG A 467 -21.83 25.81 -23.26
N HIS A 468 -21.27 25.42 -22.11
CA HIS A 468 -20.03 25.97 -21.59
C HIS A 468 -19.24 24.87 -20.87
N ILE A 469 -17.93 25.07 -20.72
CA ILE A 469 -17.05 24.27 -19.87
C ILE A 469 -16.49 25.21 -18.79
N LEU A 470 -16.91 25.00 -17.55
CA LEU A 470 -16.34 25.65 -16.37
C LEU A 470 -15.10 24.87 -15.94
N MET A 471 -14.00 25.58 -15.78
CA MET A 471 -12.74 25.05 -15.25
C MET A 471 -12.40 25.83 -13.98
N PHE A 472 -11.90 25.14 -12.97
CA PHE A 472 -11.21 25.78 -11.86
C PHE A 472 -9.95 24.99 -11.51
N ASP A 473 -9.02 25.66 -10.85
CA ASP A 473 -7.75 25.08 -10.42
C ASP A 473 -7.31 25.75 -9.12
N MET A 474 -6.88 24.95 -8.16
CA MET A 474 -6.50 25.35 -6.80
C MET A 474 -5.17 24.70 -6.43
N HIS A 475 -4.37 25.34 -5.58
CA HIS A 475 -3.22 24.64 -4.99
C HIS A 475 -3.64 23.79 -3.78
N HIS A 476 -3.18 22.54 -3.71
CA HIS A 476 -3.51 21.57 -2.67
C HIS A 476 -3.10 22.00 -1.24
N ILE A 477 -2.37 23.11 -1.08
CA ILE A 477 -2.07 23.74 0.22
C ILE A 477 -3.27 24.53 0.83
N ILE A 478 -4.24 24.93 -0.01
CA ILE A 478 -5.48 25.63 0.41
C ILE A 478 -6.74 24.78 0.21
N SER A 479 -6.62 23.54 -0.26
CA SER A 479 -7.77 22.71 -0.64
C SER A 479 -7.48 21.22 -0.60
N ASP A 480 -8.50 20.44 -0.29
CA ASP A 480 -8.54 18.98 -0.40
C ASP A 480 -9.82 18.52 -1.12
N GLY A 481 -10.01 17.21 -1.31
CA GLY A 481 -11.17 16.65 -2.01
C GLY A 481 -12.52 17.02 -1.36
N THR A 482 -12.58 17.14 -0.04
CA THR A 482 -13.78 17.63 0.67
C THR A 482 -14.03 19.11 0.39
N SER A 483 -12.96 19.91 0.32
CA SER A 483 -13.04 21.35 0.01
C SER A 483 -13.57 21.61 -1.40
N ILE A 484 -13.31 20.73 -2.37
CA ILE A 484 -13.93 20.82 -3.70
C ILE A 484 -15.45 20.64 -3.61
N GLY A 485 -15.93 19.69 -2.80
CA GLY A 485 -17.36 19.53 -2.51
C GLY A 485 -17.99 20.79 -1.90
N VAL A 486 -17.34 21.38 -0.89
CA VAL A 486 -17.77 22.64 -0.25
C VAL A 486 -17.78 23.80 -1.26
N LEU A 487 -16.72 23.96 -2.05
CA LEU A 487 -16.59 24.99 -3.08
C LEU A 487 -17.75 24.92 -4.08
N VAL A 488 -18.06 23.72 -4.59
CA VAL A 488 -19.14 23.50 -5.57
C VAL A 488 -20.51 23.73 -4.94
N GLN A 489 -20.76 23.17 -3.74
CA GLN A 489 -22.04 23.34 -3.05
C GLN A 489 -22.33 24.81 -2.71
N GLU A 490 -21.34 25.54 -2.21
CA GLU A 490 -21.51 26.97 -1.90
C GLU A 490 -21.49 27.85 -3.15
N PHE A 491 -20.72 27.53 -4.20
CA PHE A 491 -20.83 28.18 -5.51
C PHE A 491 -22.26 28.11 -6.04
N VAL A 492 -22.86 26.91 -6.04
CA VAL A 492 -24.24 26.68 -6.44
C VAL A 492 -25.18 27.53 -5.59
N ARG A 493 -25.12 27.47 -4.27
CA ARG A 493 -26.02 28.26 -3.39
C ARG A 493 -25.88 29.77 -3.59
N LEU A 494 -24.65 30.29 -3.69
CA LEU A 494 -24.37 31.72 -3.93
C LEU A 494 -24.80 32.16 -5.33
N TYR A 495 -24.59 31.33 -6.36
CA TYR A 495 -25.15 31.56 -7.69
C TYR A 495 -26.68 31.56 -7.64
N GLY A 496 -27.29 30.72 -6.81
CA GLY A 496 -28.72 30.70 -6.50
C GLY A 496 -29.27 32.02 -5.95
N ARG A 497 -28.39 32.92 -5.50
CA ARG A 497 -28.69 34.12 -4.68
C ARG A 497 -29.19 33.77 -3.28
N GLU A 498 -28.73 32.65 -2.74
CA GLU A 498 -28.81 32.40 -1.31
C GLU A 498 -27.77 33.27 -0.56
N ASP A 499 -28.09 33.62 0.69
CA ASP A 499 -27.17 34.28 1.62
C ASP A 499 -26.69 33.26 2.65
N LEU A 500 -25.39 32.97 2.63
CA LEU A 500 -24.79 31.95 3.49
C LEU A 500 -24.42 32.54 4.86
N PRO A 501 -24.79 31.89 5.99
CA PRO A 501 -24.44 32.37 7.33
C PRO A 501 -22.91 32.36 7.51
N PRO A 502 -22.33 33.31 8.27
CA PRO A 502 -20.88 33.41 8.45
C PRO A 502 -20.30 32.14 9.10
N LEU A 503 -19.08 31.79 8.70
CA LEU A 503 -18.35 30.68 9.31
C LEU A 503 -17.89 31.09 10.72
N ALA A 504 -18.08 30.20 11.70
CA ALA A 504 -17.72 30.45 13.11
C ALA A 504 -16.20 30.43 13.36
N ILE A 505 -15.46 29.74 12.49
CA ILE A 505 -13.99 29.64 12.45
C ILE A 505 -13.52 29.63 11.00
N GLN A 506 -12.23 29.83 10.80
CA GLN A 506 -11.52 29.81 9.52
C GLN A 506 -10.30 28.89 9.60
N TYR A 507 -9.67 28.58 8.47
CA TYR A 507 -8.56 27.61 8.44
C TYR A 507 -7.37 28.00 9.35
N LYS A 508 -7.11 29.31 9.52
CA LYS A 508 -6.05 29.80 10.43
C LYS A 508 -6.27 29.36 11.89
N ASP A 509 -7.54 29.28 12.31
CA ASP A 509 -7.93 28.96 13.68
C ASP A 509 -7.69 27.48 13.97
N TYR A 510 -8.03 26.62 12.99
CA TYR A 510 -7.65 25.20 13.00
C TYR A 510 -6.13 25.01 13.04
N ALA A 511 -5.35 25.76 12.24
CA ALA A 511 -3.89 25.64 12.23
C ALA A 511 -3.26 26.05 13.58
N VAL A 512 -3.72 27.14 14.18
CA VAL A 512 -3.32 27.58 15.54
C VAL A 512 -3.71 26.54 16.59
N TRP A 513 -4.94 26.03 16.54
CA TRP A 513 -5.42 24.99 17.43
C TRP A 513 -4.60 23.70 17.32
N GLN A 514 -4.31 23.23 16.10
CA GLN A 514 -3.52 22.01 15.85
C GLN A 514 -2.11 22.11 16.46
N GLN A 515 -1.41 23.24 16.26
CA GLN A 515 -0.09 23.44 16.87
C GLN A 515 -0.17 23.47 18.40
N GLY A 516 -1.26 23.99 18.97
CA GLY A 516 -1.55 23.93 20.41
C GLY A 516 -1.73 22.50 20.96
N GLN A 517 -2.31 21.58 20.17
CA GLN A 517 -2.55 20.20 20.60
C GLN A 517 -1.28 19.36 20.76
N LYS A 518 -0.13 19.78 20.21
CA LYS A 518 1.10 18.97 20.17
C LYS A 518 1.71 18.62 21.54
N GLN A 519 1.34 19.36 22.59
CA GLN A 519 1.77 19.07 23.96
C GLN A 519 0.80 18.16 24.74
N SER A 520 -0.35 17.80 24.14
CA SER A 520 -1.38 16.96 24.78
C SER A 520 -0.96 15.50 24.92
N GLU A 521 -1.57 14.81 25.90
CA GLU A 521 -1.37 13.38 26.10
C GLU A 521 -1.93 12.54 24.94
N ARG A 522 -3.02 13.00 24.29
CA ARG A 522 -3.55 12.39 23.05
C ARG A 522 -2.48 12.39 21.96
N TYR A 523 -1.82 13.52 21.72
CA TYR A 523 -0.79 13.63 20.68
C TYR A 523 0.38 12.67 20.94
N ARG A 524 0.88 12.62 22.18
CA ARG A 524 1.95 11.68 22.58
C ARG A 524 1.54 10.21 22.49
N ARG A 525 0.27 9.88 22.78
CA ARG A 525 -0.24 8.51 22.63
C ARG A 525 -0.26 8.07 21.16
N GLN A 526 -0.76 8.93 20.26
CA GLN A 526 -0.79 8.61 18.82
C GLN A 526 0.61 8.55 18.21
N GLU A 527 1.51 9.44 18.64
CA GLU A 527 2.93 9.39 18.29
C GLU A 527 3.57 8.05 18.68
N ASN A 528 3.42 7.63 19.94
CA ASN A 528 3.99 6.38 20.43
C ASN A 528 3.43 5.16 19.67
N TYR A 529 2.14 5.15 19.33
CA TYR A 529 1.54 4.09 18.51
C TYR A 529 2.23 3.98 17.13
N TRP A 530 2.38 5.09 16.41
CA TRP A 530 3.00 5.05 15.08
C TRP A 530 4.48 4.70 15.11
N LEU A 531 5.21 5.12 16.15
CA LEU A 531 6.60 4.72 16.36
C LEU A 531 6.75 3.24 16.74
N ASP A 532 5.74 2.64 17.39
CA ASP A 532 5.71 1.20 17.70
C ASP A 532 5.42 0.34 16.45
N VAL A 533 4.43 0.73 15.63
CA VAL A 533 4.11 0.09 14.33
C VAL A 533 5.29 0.07 13.36
N PHE A 534 6.16 1.09 13.45
CA PHE A 534 7.35 1.25 12.62
C PHE A 534 8.68 1.10 13.40
N SER A 535 8.64 0.42 14.55
CA SER A 535 9.81 0.10 15.38
C SER A 535 10.76 -0.92 14.74
N ARG A 536 10.20 -1.84 13.94
CA ARG A 536 10.92 -2.85 13.15
C ARG A 536 11.27 -2.33 11.76
N ASP A 537 12.32 -2.91 11.16
CA ASP A 537 12.80 -2.65 9.80
C ASP A 537 11.67 -2.29 8.82
N LEU A 538 11.85 -1.19 8.09
CA LEU A 538 10.85 -0.65 7.18
C LEU A 538 10.86 -1.45 5.86
N PRO A 539 9.75 -2.10 5.46
CA PRO A 539 9.70 -2.93 4.28
C PRO A 539 9.66 -2.07 3.02
N VAL A 540 10.74 -2.11 2.23
CA VAL A 540 10.72 -1.53 0.88
C VAL A 540 9.94 -2.45 -0.05
N LEU A 541 8.80 -1.97 -0.56
CA LEU A 541 7.98 -2.73 -1.50
C LEU A 541 8.72 -2.90 -2.83
N ASP A 542 8.97 -4.15 -3.22
CA ASP A 542 9.77 -4.48 -4.41
C ASP A 542 8.91 -5.14 -5.49
N LEU A 543 7.97 -4.34 -6.01
CA LEU A 543 7.11 -4.72 -7.13
C LEU A 543 7.92 -4.92 -8.42
N PRO A 544 7.56 -5.91 -9.26
CA PRO A 544 8.19 -6.15 -10.54
C PRO A 544 7.84 -5.05 -11.57
N THR A 545 8.80 -4.13 -11.81
CA THR A 545 8.67 -3.08 -12.84
C THR A 545 9.06 -3.56 -14.24
N ASP A 546 8.63 -2.79 -15.25
CA ASP A 546 8.97 -2.94 -16.68
C ASP A 546 10.24 -2.19 -17.10
N TYR A 547 10.65 -1.21 -16.30
CA TYR A 547 11.75 -0.29 -16.55
C TYR A 547 12.58 -0.09 -15.27
N ALA A 548 13.88 0.17 -15.41
CA ALA A 548 14.73 0.56 -14.29
C ALA A 548 14.25 1.87 -13.63
N ARG A 549 14.11 1.86 -12.29
CA ARG A 549 13.66 3.02 -11.51
C ARG A 549 14.58 4.24 -11.74
N PRO A 550 14.06 5.42 -12.07
CA PRO A 550 14.87 6.61 -12.28
C PRO A 550 15.41 7.16 -10.94
N ALA A 551 16.64 7.68 -10.93
CA ALA A 551 17.30 8.19 -9.71
C ALA A 551 16.59 9.40 -9.05
N VAL A 552 15.66 10.03 -9.75
CA VAL A 552 14.68 10.97 -9.23
C VAL A 552 13.32 10.55 -9.76
N ARG A 553 12.30 10.46 -8.90
CA ARG A 553 10.93 10.08 -9.26
C ARG A 553 10.38 10.99 -10.37
N SER A 554 9.75 10.38 -11.38
CA SER A 554 8.88 11.10 -12.31
C SER A 554 7.45 11.17 -11.75
N PHE A 555 6.72 12.22 -12.09
CA PHE A 555 5.27 12.33 -11.85
C PHE A 555 4.43 11.96 -13.08
N SER A 556 5.05 11.53 -14.20
CA SER A 556 4.32 11.07 -15.38
C SER A 556 3.55 9.79 -15.10
N GLY A 557 2.23 9.82 -15.32
CA GLY A 557 1.35 8.70 -15.04
C GLY A 557 0.35 8.41 -16.15
N SER A 558 -0.40 7.32 -15.96
CA SER A 558 -1.59 6.97 -16.73
C SER A 558 -2.53 6.15 -15.85
N VAL A 559 -3.78 5.95 -16.28
CA VAL A 559 -4.77 5.12 -15.57
C VAL A 559 -5.23 3.96 -16.46
N TYR A 560 -5.36 2.78 -15.86
CA TYR A 560 -6.09 1.65 -16.44
C TYR A 560 -7.37 1.40 -15.62
N GLU A 561 -8.52 1.67 -16.21
CA GLU A 561 -9.84 1.51 -15.59
C GLU A 561 -10.44 0.13 -15.90
N PHE A 562 -11.15 -0.44 -14.92
CA PHE A 562 -11.86 -1.72 -15.03
C PHE A 562 -13.04 -1.73 -14.05
N VAL A 563 -14.06 -2.57 -14.30
CA VAL A 563 -15.28 -2.62 -13.48
C VAL A 563 -15.44 -4.01 -12.87
N LEU A 564 -15.66 -4.07 -11.56
CA LEU A 564 -16.15 -5.27 -10.91
C LEU A 564 -17.65 -5.37 -11.15
N ASP A 565 -18.08 -6.43 -11.83
CA ASP A 565 -19.49 -6.66 -12.12
C ASP A 565 -20.35 -6.81 -10.86
N ARG A 566 -21.67 -6.81 -11.06
CA ARG A 566 -22.68 -6.98 -10.01
C ARG A 566 -22.40 -8.18 -9.10
N GLY A 567 -22.04 -9.34 -9.65
CA GLY A 567 -21.84 -10.57 -8.88
C GLY A 567 -20.63 -10.47 -7.96
N ARG A 568 -19.52 -9.93 -8.49
CA ARG A 568 -18.31 -9.64 -7.70
C ARG A 568 -18.58 -8.59 -6.62
N SER A 569 -19.29 -7.53 -6.97
CA SER A 569 -19.61 -6.41 -6.08
C SER A 569 -20.59 -6.79 -4.95
N GLU A 570 -21.62 -7.58 -5.26
CA GLU A 570 -22.49 -8.21 -4.25
C GLU A 570 -21.73 -9.20 -3.36
N GLY A 571 -20.79 -9.96 -3.93
CA GLY A 571 -19.93 -10.89 -3.20
C GLY A 571 -19.04 -10.18 -2.17
N LEU A 572 -18.33 -9.14 -2.59
CA LEU A 572 -17.45 -8.35 -1.71
C LEU A 572 -18.24 -7.62 -0.61
N ARG A 573 -19.40 -7.03 -0.92
CA ARG A 573 -20.27 -6.40 0.09
C ARG A 573 -20.84 -7.41 1.08
N ARG A 574 -21.20 -8.61 0.62
CA ARG A 574 -21.63 -9.72 1.50
C ARG A 574 -20.51 -10.19 2.42
N LEU A 575 -19.28 -10.31 1.91
CA LEU A 575 -18.10 -10.68 2.69
C LEU A 575 -17.73 -9.63 3.75
N ALA A 576 -17.92 -8.34 3.44
CA ALA A 576 -17.77 -7.25 4.41
C ALA A 576 -18.78 -7.38 5.57
N ALA A 577 -20.08 -7.44 5.25
CA ALA A 577 -21.15 -7.58 6.22
C ALA A 577 -21.00 -8.84 7.11
N GLN A 578 -20.75 -10.01 6.50
CA GLN A 578 -20.60 -11.28 7.22
C GLN A 578 -19.35 -11.34 8.13
N SER A 579 -18.33 -10.55 7.85
CA SER A 579 -17.10 -10.50 8.66
C SER A 579 -17.05 -9.32 9.64
N GLY A 580 -18.08 -8.46 9.67
CA GLY A 580 -18.09 -7.26 10.51
C GLY A 580 -17.05 -6.22 10.08
N THR A 581 -16.76 -6.14 8.77
CA THR A 581 -15.79 -5.22 8.16
C THR A 581 -16.46 -4.31 7.13
N THR A 582 -15.70 -3.37 6.57
CA THR A 582 -16.16 -2.48 5.49
C THR A 582 -15.66 -2.94 4.14
N LEU A 583 -16.32 -2.53 3.05
CA LEU A 583 -15.82 -2.76 1.68
C LEU A 583 -14.39 -2.24 1.49
N TYR A 584 -14.03 -1.12 2.14
CA TYR A 584 -12.65 -0.62 2.19
C TYR A 584 -11.67 -1.66 2.76
N MET A 585 -12.00 -2.31 3.88
CA MET A 585 -11.14 -3.34 4.50
C MET A 585 -11.00 -4.57 3.61
N VAL A 586 -12.08 -5.02 2.96
CA VAL A 586 -12.06 -6.16 2.03
C VAL A 586 -11.20 -5.85 0.79
N LEU A 587 -11.37 -4.67 0.18
CA LEU A 587 -10.58 -4.25 -0.98
C LEU A 587 -9.11 -3.99 -0.61
N LEU A 588 -8.83 -3.42 0.56
CA LEU A 588 -7.47 -3.27 1.06
C LEU A 588 -6.79 -4.63 1.26
N ALA A 589 -7.48 -5.60 1.87
CA ALA A 589 -6.98 -6.97 2.06
C ALA A 589 -6.74 -7.70 0.72
N ALA A 590 -7.65 -7.54 -0.24
CA ALA A 590 -7.48 -8.07 -1.59
C ALA A 590 -6.27 -7.44 -2.30
N TYR A 591 -6.05 -6.13 -2.12
CA TYR A 591 -4.94 -5.41 -2.73
C TYR A 591 -3.58 -5.75 -2.10
N THR A 592 -3.48 -5.78 -0.76
CA THR A 592 -2.23 -6.20 -0.08
C THR A 592 -1.88 -7.66 -0.39
N ALA A 593 -2.87 -8.55 -0.51
CA ALA A 593 -2.65 -9.93 -0.96
C ALA A 593 -2.14 -10.01 -2.41
N LEU A 594 -2.67 -9.18 -3.33
CA LEU A 594 -2.15 -9.05 -4.70
C LEU A 594 -0.69 -8.58 -4.69
N LEU A 595 -0.38 -7.52 -3.93
CA LEU A 595 0.97 -6.97 -3.81
C LEU A 595 1.95 -8.03 -3.30
N GLY A 596 1.59 -8.77 -2.24
CA GLY A 596 2.40 -9.86 -1.69
C GLY A 596 2.61 -11.02 -2.66
N LYS A 597 1.59 -11.43 -3.43
CA LYS A 597 1.72 -12.44 -4.51
C LYS A 597 2.66 -11.96 -5.63
N TYR A 598 2.71 -10.66 -5.93
CA TYR A 598 3.56 -10.09 -6.98
C TYR A 598 5.03 -9.89 -6.56
N SER A 599 5.29 -9.44 -5.32
CA SER A 599 6.64 -9.16 -4.81
C SER A 599 7.30 -10.35 -4.10
N GLY A 600 6.51 -11.31 -3.60
CA GLY A 600 6.93 -12.40 -2.72
C GLY A 600 7.05 -12.00 -1.23
N GLN A 601 6.63 -10.78 -0.88
CA GLN A 601 6.75 -10.21 0.47
C GLN A 601 5.45 -10.43 1.29
N GLU A 602 5.60 -10.71 2.59
CA GLU A 602 4.49 -10.86 3.54
C GLU A 602 4.43 -9.73 4.58
N ASP A 603 5.12 -8.61 4.32
CA ASP A 603 5.06 -7.37 5.10
C ASP A 603 4.92 -6.22 4.10
N ILE A 604 3.75 -5.61 4.05
CA ILE A 604 3.33 -4.68 3.01
C ILE A 604 2.76 -3.42 3.68
N VAL A 605 3.33 -2.26 3.38
CA VAL A 605 2.77 -0.95 3.78
C VAL A 605 2.08 -0.32 2.59
N VAL A 606 0.79 -0.02 2.74
CA VAL A 606 -0.03 0.71 1.76
C VAL A 606 -0.48 2.03 2.38
N GLY A 607 -0.29 3.13 1.67
CA GLY A 607 -0.83 4.41 2.09
C GLY A 607 -2.34 4.50 1.87
N THR A 608 -3.05 5.19 2.75
CA THR A 608 -4.44 5.62 2.49
C THR A 608 -4.62 7.10 2.81
N SER A 609 -5.41 7.80 2.01
CA SER A 609 -5.86 9.16 2.31
C SER A 609 -7.03 9.16 3.28
N ILE A 610 -7.05 10.08 4.24
CA ILE A 610 -8.19 10.34 5.12
C ILE A 610 -8.55 11.83 5.09
N ALA A 611 -9.81 12.18 5.36
CA ALA A 611 -10.27 13.58 5.28
C ALA A 611 -9.61 14.52 6.31
N GLY A 612 -9.05 13.99 7.41
CA GLY A 612 -8.29 14.77 8.40
C GLY A 612 -9.08 15.86 9.12
N ARG A 613 -10.41 15.70 9.21
CA ARG A 613 -11.35 16.62 9.87
C ARG A 613 -11.94 15.98 11.15
N PRO A 614 -11.15 15.81 12.23
CA PRO A 614 -11.55 15.07 13.43
C PRO A 614 -12.47 15.86 14.38
N HIS A 615 -12.96 17.03 13.97
CA HIS A 615 -13.71 17.96 14.82
C HIS A 615 -14.87 18.56 14.02
N ALA A 616 -16.08 18.56 14.58
CA ALA A 616 -17.31 18.84 13.84
C ALA A 616 -17.42 20.29 13.34
N ASP A 617 -16.64 21.23 13.89
CA ASP A 617 -16.62 22.62 13.40
C ASP A 617 -15.84 22.76 12.07
N LEU A 618 -15.10 21.73 11.62
CA LEU A 618 -14.29 21.72 10.40
C LEU A 618 -15.05 21.32 9.12
N GLY A 619 -16.30 20.85 9.23
CA GLY A 619 -17.03 20.26 8.10
C GLY A 619 -17.28 21.24 6.93
N GLY A 620 -17.58 22.50 7.24
CA GLY A 620 -17.88 23.54 6.24
C GLY A 620 -16.69 24.35 5.73
N LEU A 621 -15.45 23.96 6.03
CA LEU A 621 -14.25 24.75 5.70
C LEU A 621 -13.59 24.30 4.38
N ILE A 622 -13.19 25.26 3.55
CA ILE A 622 -12.18 25.03 2.50
C ILE A 622 -10.80 25.05 3.16
N GLY A 623 -9.91 24.11 2.78
CA GLY A 623 -8.56 24.02 3.33
C GLY A 623 -7.86 22.69 3.04
N MET A 624 -6.60 22.56 3.44
CA MET A 624 -5.85 21.30 3.34
C MET A 624 -5.91 20.52 4.66
N PHE A 625 -6.90 19.65 4.81
CA PHE A 625 -7.05 18.82 6.03
C PHE A 625 -6.50 17.41 5.85
N VAL A 626 -6.48 16.89 4.60
CA VAL A 626 -6.13 15.49 4.31
C VAL A 626 -4.77 15.09 4.89
N ASN A 627 -4.80 14.09 5.77
CA ASN A 627 -3.64 13.36 6.28
C ASN A 627 -3.48 12.03 5.51
N THR A 628 -2.32 11.38 5.60
CA THR A 628 -2.05 10.09 4.95
C THR A 628 -1.65 9.05 5.99
N LEU A 629 -2.35 7.93 6.08
CA LEU A 629 -2.00 6.85 7.02
C LEU A 629 -1.20 5.76 6.30
N ALA A 630 -0.16 5.24 6.95
CA ALA A 630 0.66 4.14 6.44
C ALA A 630 0.17 2.81 7.04
N ILE A 631 -0.71 2.09 6.35
CA ILE A 631 -1.29 0.84 6.87
C ILE A 631 -0.35 -0.32 6.57
N ARG A 632 0.37 -0.79 7.60
CA ARG A 632 1.22 -1.99 7.56
C ARG A 632 0.37 -3.24 7.76
N ASN A 633 0.47 -4.21 6.86
CA ASN A 633 -0.31 -5.45 6.88
C ASN A 633 0.54 -6.66 6.46
N TYR A 634 0.17 -7.84 6.95
CA TYR A 634 0.95 -9.07 6.77
C TYR A 634 0.17 -10.17 6.01
N PRO A 635 0.12 -10.13 4.66
CA PRO A 635 -0.63 -11.08 3.83
C PRO A 635 0.05 -12.47 3.77
N SER A 636 0.16 -13.15 4.91
CA SER A 636 0.90 -14.42 4.97
C SER A 636 0.15 -15.57 4.29
N GLY A 637 0.88 -16.35 3.49
CA GLY A 637 0.33 -17.44 2.70
C GLY A 637 -0.34 -18.55 3.51
N GLU A 638 -0.01 -18.68 4.80
CA GLU A 638 -0.58 -19.71 5.70
C GLU A 638 -1.99 -19.33 6.24
N LYS A 639 -2.40 -18.06 6.21
CA LYS A 639 -3.72 -17.61 6.72
C LYS A 639 -4.85 -17.83 5.71
N THR A 640 -6.08 -18.03 6.20
CA THR A 640 -7.30 -17.88 5.37
C THR A 640 -7.51 -16.42 4.98
N PHE A 641 -8.25 -16.15 3.91
CA PHE A 641 -8.61 -14.76 3.59
C PHE A 641 -9.46 -14.13 4.71
N LEU A 642 -10.36 -14.88 5.34
CA LEU A 642 -11.20 -14.37 6.42
C LEU A 642 -10.40 -14.00 7.68
N ASP A 643 -9.41 -14.81 8.08
CA ASP A 643 -8.53 -14.49 9.21
C ASP A 643 -7.70 -13.23 8.91
N TYR A 644 -7.13 -13.17 7.70
CA TYR A 644 -6.36 -12.01 7.24
C TYR A 644 -7.20 -10.73 7.19
N LEU A 645 -8.47 -10.84 6.79
CA LEU A 645 -9.42 -9.73 6.81
C LEU A 645 -9.70 -9.20 8.23
N GLN A 646 -9.63 -10.04 9.27
CA GLN A 646 -9.70 -9.57 10.66
C GLN A 646 -8.39 -8.88 11.12
N ASP A 647 -7.21 -9.32 10.67
CA ASP A 647 -5.97 -8.57 10.90
C ASP A 647 -6.08 -7.16 10.27
N VAL A 648 -6.46 -7.10 9.00
CA VAL A 648 -6.60 -5.85 8.22
C VAL A 648 -7.65 -4.93 8.85
N ARG A 649 -8.73 -5.50 9.42
CA ARG A 649 -9.71 -4.76 10.23
C ARG A 649 -9.06 -4.11 11.45
N GLU A 650 -8.39 -4.86 12.32
CA GLU A 650 -7.81 -4.31 13.55
C GLU A 650 -6.68 -3.30 13.24
N HIS A 651 -5.79 -3.57 12.28
CA HIS A 651 -4.77 -2.61 11.86
C HIS A 651 -5.39 -1.31 11.33
N ALA A 652 -6.44 -1.39 10.51
CA ALA A 652 -7.13 -0.21 10.00
C ALA A 652 -7.83 0.57 11.12
N LEU A 653 -8.47 -0.12 12.09
CA LEU A 653 -9.11 0.54 13.23
C LEU A 653 -8.11 1.26 14.13
N GLN A 654 -7.00 0.60 14.48
CA GLN A 654 -5.92 1.22 15.26
C GLN A 654 -5.30 2.41 14.51
N ALA A 655 -5.07 2.29 13.20
CA ALA A 655 -4.61 3.41 12.38
C ALA A 655 -5.58 4.60 12.42
N TYR A 656 -6.89 4.34 12.36
CA TYR A 656 -7.92 5.39 12.43
C TYR A 656 -8.07 6.00 13.84
N GLU A 657 -7.82 5.28 14.93
CA GLU A 657 -7.80 5.87 16.29
C GLU A 657 -6.62 6.84 16.49
N ASN A 658 -5.53 6.62 15.74
CA ASN A 658 -4.30 7.41 15.83
C ASN A 658 -4.14 8.39 14.64
N GLN A 659 -5.25 8.72 13.96
CA GLN A 659 -5.26 9.39 12.67
C GLN A 659 -4.92 10.88 12.67
N ASP A 660 -4.90 11.53 13.84
CA ASP A 660 -4.61 12.96 13.97
C ASP A 660 -3.11 13.26 13.95
N TYR A 661 -2.27 12.24 14.14
CA TYR A 661 -0.81 12.37 14.10
C TYR A 661 -0.34 12.62 12.66
N PRO A 662 0.42 13.71 12.38
CA PRO A 662 0.85 14.04 11.03
C PRO A 662 1.82 13.01 10.46
N PHE A 663 1.54 12.52 9.26
CA PHE A 663 2.41 11.61 8.51
C PHE A 663 3.86 12.11 8.40
N GLU A 664 4.05 13.43 8.35
CA GLU A 664 5.37 14.02 8.16
C GLU A 664 6.18 14.10 9.45
N GLU A 665 5.52 14.22 10.59
CA GLU A 665 6.19 14.14 11.90
C GLU A 665 6.58 12.69 12.20
N LEU A 666 5.80 11.71 11.71
CA LEU A 666 6.21 10.30 11.68
C LEU A 666 7.46 10.08 10.81
N VAL A 667 7.48 10.58 9.57
CA VAL A 667 8.63 10.45 8.66
C VAL A 667 9.87 11.19 9.20
N GLU A 668 9.69 12.38 9.79
CA GLU A 668 10.78 13.13 10.46
C GLU A 668 11.34 12.35 11.66
N LYS A 669 10.49 11.70 12.47
CA LYS A 669 10.95 10.93 13.66
C LYS A 669 11.52 9.55 13.37
N LEU A 670 11.03 8.85 12.33
CA LEU A 670 11.62 7.59 11.88
C LEU A 670 12.98 7.78 11.19
N ASN A 671 13.39 9.04 10.92
CA ASN A 671 14.71 9.40 10.38
C ASN A 671 15.08 8.60 9.11
N ILE A 672 14.08 8.41 8.24
CA ILE A 672 14.15 7.49 7.10
C ILE A 672 15.19 7.99 6.09
N PRO A 673 16.12 7.14 5.61
CA PRO A 673 17.08 7.52 4.58
C PRO A 673 16.38 8.08 3.33
N ARG A 674 16.74 9.32 2.96
CA ARG A 674 16.04 10.06 1.89
C ARG A 674 16.41 9.52 0.50
N ASP A 675 15.62 8.58 0.01
CA ASP A 675 15.57 8.21 -1.41
C ASP A 675 14.79 9.28 -2.21
N MET A 676 15.33 9.69 -3.36
CA MET A 676 14.68 10.63 -4.29
C MET A 676 13.86 9.92 -5.39
N SER A 677 13.95 8.59 -5.46
CA SER A 677 13.29 7.71 -6.44
C SER A 677 12.04 7.00 -5.92
N ARG A 678 11.76 7.12 -4.62
CA ARG A 678 10.65 6.48 -3.88
C ARG A 678 9.89 7.49 -3.02
N ASN A 679 8.82 7.03 -2.38
CA ASN A 679 8.15 7.72 -1.28
C ASN A 679 8.69 7.23 0.09
N PRO A 680 8.52 7.97 1.20
CA PRO A 680 9.24 7.67 2.45
C PRO A 680 8.84 6.38 3.17
N LEU A 681 7.57 5.98 3.14
CA LEU A 681 7.07 4.82 3.91
C LEU A 681 6.30 3.78 3.08
N PHE A 682 5.79 4.16 1.91
CA PHE A 682 5.04 3.30 1.00
C PHE A 682 5.13 3.87 -0.41
N ASP A 683 5.40 3.01 -1.39
CA ASP A 683 5.42 3.42 -2.81
C ASP A 683 4.05 3.26 -3.49
N THR A 684 3.03 2.81 -2.75
CA THR A 684 1.68 2.57 -3.24
C THR A 684 0.59 3.11 -2.32
N LEU A 685 -0.53 3.52 -2.91
CA LEU A 685 -1.68 4.09 -2.24
C LEU A 685 -2.95 3.25 -2.57
N PHE A 686 -3.90 3.19 -1.64
CA PHE A 686 -5.27 2.72 -1.89
C PHE A 686 -6.29 3.80 -1.53
N VAL A 687 -7.28 4.02 -2.40
CA VAL A 687 -8.33 5.03 -2.22
C VAL A 687 -9.69 4.46 -2.64
N LEU A 688 -10.60 4.29 -1.68
CA LEU A 688 -12.02 4.09 -1.94
C LEU A 688 -12.73 5.46 -1.93
N GLN A 689 -13.38 5.83 -3.04
CA GLN A 689 -14.16 7.06 -3.16
C GLN A 689 -15.66 6.74 -3.15
N ASN A 690 -16.36 7.14 -2.09
CA ASN A 690 -17.83 7.13 -2.01
C ASN A 690 -18.42 8.50 -2.44
N THR A 691 -17.71 9.25 -3.29
CA THR A 691 -18.10 10.61 -3.71
C THR A 691 -19.05 10.53 -4.89
N GLU A 692 -20.36 10.53 -4.62
CA GLU A 692 -21.39 10.65 -5.65
C GLU A 692 -21.33 12.03 -6.32
N GLN A 693 -20.56 12.18 -7.41
CA GLN A 693 -20.61 13.37 -8.29
C GLN A 693 -21.89 13.36 -9.15
N LYS A 694 -23.05 13.40 -8.48
CA LYS A 694 -24.38 13.50 -9.09
C LYS A 694 -24.50 14.78 -9.89
N GLU A 695 -25.24 14.71 -11.00
CA GLU A 695 -25.64 15.89 -11.75
C GLU A 695 -26.37 16.88 -10.84
N GLN A 696 -25.98 18.16 -10.89
CA GLN A 696 -26.65 19.21 -10.12
C GLN A 696 -27.43 20.12 -11.06
N ARG A 697 -28.61 20.57 -10.62
CA ARG A 697 -29.47 21.49 -11.38
C ARG A 697 -29.76 22.74 -10.58
N ILE A 698 -29.48 23.91 -11.17
CA ILE A 698 -29.68 25.20 -10.52
C ILE A 698 -30.08 26.29 -11.51
N ALA A 699 -31.18 27.00 -11.22
CA ALA A 699 -31.60 28.20 -11.92
C ALA A 699 -31.75 28.06 -13.46
N GLY A 700 -31.86 26.84 -13.98
CA GLY A 700 -31.90 26.51 -15.41
C GLY A 700 -30.62 25.86 -15.97
N LEU A 701 -29.52 25.88 -15.20
CA LEU A 701 -28.26 25.20 -15.53
C LEU A 701 -28.25 23.74 -15.05
N GLN A 702 -27.64 22.87 -15.83
CA GLN A 702 -27.28 21.50 -15.49
C GLN A 702 -25.74 21.40 -15.43
N LEU A 703 -25.22 20.91 -14.31
CA LEU A 703 -23.79 20.70 -14.04
C LEU A 703 -23.49 19.20 -14.18
N VAL A 704 -22.55 18.86 -15.06
CA VAL A 704 -22.11 17.47 -15.30
C VAL A 704 -20.58 17.42 -15.28
N PRO A 705 -19.92 16.43 -14.63
CA PRO A 705 -18.47 16.27 -14.69
C PRO A 705 -17.93 16.18 -16.13
N TYR A 706 -16.75 16.77 -16.37
CA TYR A 706 -16.06 16.68 -17.66
C TYR A 706 -14.97 15.59 -17.60
N PRO A 707 -14.97 14.57 -18.48
CA PRO A 707 -13.93 13.53 -18.49
C PRO A 707 -12.54 14.11 -18.79
N GLN A 708 -11.53 13.76 -17.98
CA GLN A 708 -10.15 14.21 -18.16
C GLN A 708 -9.19 13.03 -18.35
N GLU A 709 -8.14 13.22 -19.14
CA GLU A 709 -7.04 12.25 -19.23
C GLU A 709 -6.10 12.40 -18.02
N HIS A 710 -6.08 11.40 -17.15
CA HIS A 710 -5.16 11.34 -16.02
C HIS A 710 -3.74 11.03 -16.49
N THR A 711 -2.89 12.07 -16.54
CA THR A 711 -1.50 12.03 -17.06
C THR A 711 -0.43 12.14 -15.96
N VAL A 712 -0.86 12.18 -14.70
CA VAL A 712 0.00 12.34 -13.51
C VAL A 712 -0.15 11.11 -12.63
N SER A 713 0.94 10.65 -12.01
CA SER A 713 0.88 9.73 -10.87
C SER A 713 1.80 10.19 -9.75
N LYS A 714 1.31 10.06 -8.51
CA LYS A 714 2.02 10.53 -7.28
C LYS A 714 2.81 9.41 -6.61
N PHE A 715 2.44 8.16 -6.91
CA PHE A 715 3.00 6.92 -6.36
C PHE A 715 3.52 6.05 -7.51
N ASP A 716 4.08 4.88 -7.21
CA ASP A 716 4.43 3.93 -8.27
C ASP A 716 3.15 3.32 -8.88
N LEU A 717 2.19 2.99 -8.00
CA LEU A 717 0.89 2.40 -8.30
C LEU A 717 -0.13 2.85 -7.24
N THR A 718 -1.30 3.33 -7.66
CA THR A 718 -2.46 3.61 -6.79
C THR A 718 -3.64 2.77 -7.25
N LEU A 719 -4.26 2.02 -6.33
CA LEU A 719 -5.58 1.43 -6.58
C LEU A 719 -6.67 2.41 -6.15
N HIS A 720 -7.52 2.78 -7.11
CA HIS A 720 -8.76 3.51 -6.91
C HIS A 720 -9.94 2.54 -6.98
N ALA A 721 -10.96 2.78 -6.17
CA ALA A 721 -12.26 2.12 -6.26
C ALA A 721 -13.40 3.12 -6.00
N SER A 722 -14.54 2.92 -6.65
CA SER A 722 -15.76 3.74 -6.58
C SER A 722 -17.00 2.85 -6.52
N GLU A 723 -17.95 3.14 -5.63
CA GLU A 723 -19.23 2.42 -5.62
C GLU A 723 -20.20 3.04 -6.64
N GLU A 724 -20.55 2.27 -7.67
CA GLU A 724 -21.30 2.71 -8.84
C GLU A 724 -22.61 1.92 -8.95
N GLY A 725 -23.50 2.17 -7.99
CA GLY A 725 -24.77 1.47 -7.85
C GLY A 725 -24.57 -0.03 -7.57
N GLU A 726 -24.95 -0.87 -8.52
CA GLU A 726 -24.78 -2.33 -8.38
C GLU A 726 -23.33 -2.79 -8.60
N THR A 727 -22.51 -2.00 -9.29
CA THR A 727 -21.10 -2.30 -9.61
C THR A 727 -20.11 -1.55 -8.72
N ILE A 728 -18.83 -1.93 -8.79
CA ILE A 728 -17.72 -1.17 -8.23
C ILE A 728 -16.78 -0.82 -9.38
N GLY A 729 -16.66 0.46 -9.70
CA GLY A 729 -15.63 0.97 -10.61
C GLY A 729 -14.26 0.87 -9.94
N CYS A 730 -13.21 0.59 -10.71
CA CYS A 730 -11.85 0.44 -10.22
C CYS A 730 -10.86 1.03 -11.24
N GLY A 731 -9.71 1.51 -10.75
CA GLY A 731 -8.67 2.02 -11.62
C GLY A 731 -7.29 1.90 -10.99
N PHE A 732 -6.31 1.51 -11.80
CA PHE A 732 -4.90 1.59 -11.42
C PHE A 732 -4.28 2.84 -12.05
N GLU A 733 -3.99 3.86 -11.24
CA GLU A 733 -3.07 4.96 -11.61
C GLU A 733 -1.64 4.45 -11.44
N TYR A 734 -0.77 4.61 -12.44
CA TYR A 734 0.58 4.06 -12.42
C TYR A 734 1.62 5.01 -13.01
N ALA A 735 2.84 4.97 -12.47
CA ALA A 735 3.97 5.71 -13.00
C ALA A 735 4.46 5.11 -14.33
N THR A 736 4.36 5.85 -15.42
CA THR A 736 4.76 5.39 -16.78
C THR A 736 6.27 5.26 -16.94
N SER A 737 7.06 5.81 -16.01
CA SER A 737 8.50 5.55 -15.90
C SER A 737 8.86 4.21 -15.25
N LEU A 738 7.87 3.43 -14.78
CA LEU A 738 8.07 2.14 -14.10
C LEU A 738 7.31 1.00 -14.77
N TYR A 739 6.08 1.23 -15.25
CA TYR A 739 5.19 0.19 -15.79
C TYR A 739 4.71 0.49 -17.21
N LYS A 740 4.51 -0.58 -18.00
CA LYS A 740 3.75 -0.54 -19.26
C LYS A 740 2.27 -0.79 -19.00
N ARG A 741 1.40 -0.29 -19.89
CA ARG A 741 -0.07 -0.46 -19.77
C ARG A 741 -0.45 -1.94 -19.64
N GLU A 742 0.13 -2.78 -20.48
CA GLU A 742 -0.14 -4.21 -20.57
C GLU A 742 0.19 -4.95 -19.26
N THR A 743 1.15 -4.44 -18.48
CA THR A 743 1.52 -5.02 -17.17
C THR A 743 0.52 -4.66 -16.09
N VAL A 744 -0.02 -3.44 -16.10
CA VAL A 744 -1.06 -2.99 -15.17
C VAL A 744 -2.42 -3.60 -15.52
N GLU A 745 -2.68 -3.80 -16.81
CA GLU A 745 -3.82 -4.58 -17.32
C GLU A 745 -3.80 -6.02 -16.79
N ARG A 746 -2.64 -6.72 -16.83
CA ARG A 746 -2.49 -8.03 -16.16
C ARG A 746 -2.67 -7.95 -14.64
N MET A 747 -2.21 -6.88 -13.98
CA MET A 747 -2.46 -6.69 -12.53
C MET A 747 -3.95 -6.55 -12.20
N ALA A 748 -4.74 -5.89 -13.06
CA ALA A 748 -6.19 -5.81 -12.94
C ALA A 748 -6.85 -7.19 -13.13
N GLU A 749 -6.47 -7.95 -14.16
CA GLU A 749 -6.97 -9.33 -14.36
C GLU A 749 -6.65 -10.22 -13.14
N HIS A 750 -5.44 -10.13 -12.58
CA HIS A 750 -5.05 -10.90 -11.39
C HIS A 750 -5.79 -10.46 -10.12
N LEU A 751 -6.10 -9.18 -9.96
CA LEU A 751 -6.96 -8.70 -8.86
C LEU A 751 -8.39 -9.24 -9.01
N ILE A 752 -8.95 -9.24 -10.22
CA ILE A 752 -10.26 -9.82 -10.51
C ILE A 752 -10.28 -11.33 -10.18
N ARG A 753 -9.23 -12.08 -10.54
CA ARG A 753 -9.12 -13.51 -10.21
C ARG A 753 -8.90 -13.79 -8.72
N LEU A 754 -8.22 -12.90 -8.00
CA LEU A 754 -8.11 -12.93 -6.55
C LEU A 754 -9.49 -12.72 -5.90
N ILE A 755 -10.23 -11.71 -6.38
CA ILE A 755 -11.62 -11.41 -5.97
C ILE A 755 -12.54 -12.60 -6.22
N ASP A 756 -12.47 -13.25 -7.37
CA ASP A 756 -13.24 -14.47 -7.68
C ASP A 756 -12.96 -15.59 -6.67
N GLY A 757 -11.70 -15.78 -6.27
CA GLY A 757 -11.31 -16.77 -5.27
C GLY A 757 -11.91 -16.51 -3.89
N ILE A 758 -11.77 -15.28 -3.37
CA ILE A 758 -12.22 -14.92 -2.01
C ILE A 758 -13.74 -14.79 -1.89
N VAL A 759 -14.44 -14.50 -2.99
CA VAL A 759 -15.91 -14.49 -3.06
C VAL A 759 -16.48 -15.91 -3.17
N ALA A 760 -15.76 -16.84 -3.82
CA ALA A 760 -16.16 -18.24 -3.90
C ALA A 760 -15.89 -19.01 -2.60
N ASP A 761 -14.73 -18.79 -1.96
CA ASP A 761 -14.35 -19.43 -0.69
C ASP A 761 -13.43 -18.50 0.16
N PRO A 762 -13.97 -17.73 1.11
CA PRO A 762 -13.17 -16.89 2.01
C PRO A 762 -12.40 -17.69 3.08
N GLN A 763 -12.66 -19.00 3.23
CA GLN A 763 -11.87 -19.90 4.08
C GLN A 763 -10.63 -20.46 3.35
N THR A 764 -10.49 -20.18 2.04
CA THR A 764 -9.29 -20.56 1.29
C THR A 764 -8.06 -19.78 1.80
N THR A 765 -6.89 -20.42 1.80
CA THR A 765 -5.65 -19.75 2.24
C THR A 765 -5.13 -18.78 1.17
N LEU A 766 -4.45 -17.70 1.59
CA LEU A 766 -3.87 -16.73 0.65
C LEU A 766 -2.88 -17.40 -0.33
N SER A 767 -2.17 -18.44 0.11
CA SER A 767 -1.35 -19.27 -0.78
C SER A 767 -2.18 -20.11 -1.75
N ALA A 768 -3.32 -20.67 -1.33
CA ALA A 768 -4.20 -21.45 -2.19
C ALA A 768 -4.87 -20.65 -3.32
N ILE A 769 -4.98 -19.32 -3.21
CA ILE A 769 -5.52 -18.48 -4.30
C ILE A 769 -4.59 -18.51 -5.52
N GLN A 770 -5.10 -19.00 -6.65
CA GLN A 770 -4.38 -19.08 -7.92
C GLN A 770 -4.72 -17.88 -8.82
N ILE A 771 -3.84 -16.87 -8.83
CA ILE A 771 -4.06 -15.64 -9.62
C ILE A 771 -3.70 -15.79 -11.10
N ALA A 772 -2.72 -16.64 -11.46
CA ALA A 772 -2.32 -16.78 -12.87
C ALA A 772 -3.45 -17.32 -13.75
N THR A 773 -3.66 -16.69 -14.90
CA THR A 773 -4.71 -17.04 -15.86
C THR A 773 -4.48 -18.45 -16.47
N PRO A 774 -5.53 -19.16 -16.92
CA PRO A 774 -5.38 -20.39 -17.71
C PRO A 774 -4.51 -20.18 -18.96
N GLN A 775 -4.59 -18.98 -19.56
CA GLN A 775 -3.81 -18.57 -20.73
C GLN A 775 -2.31 -18.48 -20.42
N GLU A 776 -1.92 -17.86 -19.31
CA GLU A 776 -0.52 -17.85 -18.86
C GLU A 776 -0.03 -19.23 -18.44
N GLN A 777 -0.88 -20.03 -17.79
CA GLN A 777 -0.52 -21.40 -17.42
C GLN A 777 -0.22 -22.23 -18.68
N ALA A 778 -1.07 -22.19 -19.70
CA ALA A 778 -0.78 -22.79 -21.00
C ALA A 778 0.50 -22.19 -21.64
N GLN A 779 0.69 -20.86 -21.61
CA GLN A 779 1.88 -20.21 -22.17
C GLN A 779 3.17 -20.65 -21.46
N ILE A 780 3.17 -20.78 -20.13
CA ILE A 780 4.33 -21.22 -19.34
C ILE A 780 4.61 -22.71 -19.59
N VAL A 781 3.58 -23.56 -19.63
CA VAL A 781 3.74 -25.02 -19.67
C VAL A 781 3.91 -25.57 -21.08
N GLU A 782 3.21 -25.01 -22.07
CA GLU A 782 3.14 -25.51 -23.45
C GLU A 782 3.99 -24.69 -24.44
N ARG A 783 4.50 -23.51 -24.06
CA ARG A 783 5.25 -22.63 -24.98
C ARG A 783 6.59 -22.13 -24.44
N PHE A 784 6.70 -21.80 -23.16
CA PHE A 784 7.99 -21.44 -22.55
C PHE A 784 8.81 -22.69 -22.15
N ASN A 785 8.14 -23.83 -21.95
CA ASN A 785 8.72 -25.14 -21.63
C ASN A 785 8.51 -26.17 -22.77
N ASP A 786 8.33 -25.70 -24.01
CA ASP A 786 8.45 -26.54 -25.21
C ASP A 786 9.93 -26.66 -25.60
N THR A 787 10.61 -27.63 -25.00
CA THR A 787 12.06 -27.84 -25.15
C THR A 787 12.43 -29.23 -25.64
N ALA A 788 11.46 -30.04 -26.06
CA ALA A 788 11.68 -31.42 -26.48
C ALA A 788 12.61 -31.50 -27.71
N ALA A 789 13.70 -32.27 -27.61
CA ALA A 789 14.66 -32.46 -28.69
C ALA A 789 15.30 -33.85 -28.64
N ASP A 790 15.48 -34.49 -29.80
CA ASP A 790 16.10 -35.81 -29.88
C ASP A 790 17.60 -35.78 -29.49
N TYR A 791 18.00 -36.71 -28.62
CA TYR A 791 19.39 -36.98 -28.26
C TYR A 791 19.60 -38.46 -27.91
N PRO A 792 20.83 -39.00 -27.98
CA PRO A 792 21.11 -40.38 -27.61
C PRO A 792 20.85 -40.65 -26.13
N ARG A 793 19.91 -41.56 -25.83
CA ARG A 793 19.51 -41.94 -24.45
C ARG A 793 20.19 -43.20 -23.91
N GLU A 794 21.09 -43.81 -24.69
CA GLU A 794 21.86 -45.00 -24.31
C GLU A 794 23.37 -44.68 -24.28
N GLN A 795 24.01 -44.93 -23.13
CA GLN A 795 25.47 -45.03 -22.90
C GLN A 795 25.74 -46.05 -21.78
#